data_AF-A0A936SP11-F1
#
_entry.id   AF-A0A936SP11-F1
#
_cell.length_a   1.000
_cell.length_b   1.000
_cell.length_c   1.000
_cell.angle_alpha   90.00
_cell.angle_beta   90.00
_cell.angle_gamma   90.00
#
_symmetry.space_group_name_H-M   'P 1'
#
loop_
_entity.id
_entity.type
_entity.pdbx_description
1 polymer ?
#
loop_
_entity_poly.entity_id
_entity_poly.type
_entity_poly.pdbx_seq_one_letter_code
_entity_poly.pdbx_strand_id
1 'polypeptide(L)'
;MTTNGNSVREGYRWIRADLHIHTPASEDYAEPNITYLEILQEAERRELEIIAFTDHNSVHGYEQMRQEIDFLQTLERAQRLTEDEQRRLNEYRRLLAKITVLPGFEFTSHFGAHILALFGSDRPVSLIEATLLQLGVQPDLLKRGACSVPDTRHVTDAYEIIARAGGLVVAAHANGPNGVITETLRMGTSGQARIAATQHTSLHALEFVNFYTDHEKFTSPGFYNGKTEHYERRMFCIQGSDAHRLRRTTAGDGNAWHRHGIGDRYIELLVPDNSFAAFKALLASADFDRVRVPKRDQKQWEVDTMRAGQSSERQVLRAGTPEELGAIWRDIAALANMGGGVVIVGVEGQAAGVAGVARPDQVSDQLRRELSEQLAPQPYLTMELINYEGRDLVRIEVRAPEPPPYISRDGAIYVRRDGETVPADRGEVIQLCRRAIAEGASSPLDNGQDLDLPRSGVEIVTAQKRVGVWQYEVRDLRTTAGVTRDRAQGLWSYAISRYEDLRDGRIDIQSQVKWRGRLGMWRAYRQGNRTKYDLVHRDANGVIDHVFFGVSDWGLGEGWQALLGEREGEAVEQEPRAFRDDEPQLPAESNNGELPSPDGEAPWGERRYRWRGRGGLWHISGDEQSLPRFDLAMKDKEGVTIQEFPAVPREKLTEAWLNLIRVPRPRTGIEVVSMASGDDGEVRFVFRNLRTGEVSNAPWRLQDIEDGTVRQYAARMALQDLPLAEEKVRWWGNVGYMRPMRSQVDLIYRDEDGTDHIYYAARRDELAGEWRELLEEYGEI
;
A
#
# COMPACT_ATOMS: atom_id res chain seq x y z
N MET A 1 -22.24 -33.74 -39.49
CA MET A 1 -21.90 -32.52 -40.27
C MET A 1 -22.63 -31.35 -39.63
N THR A 2 -21.95 -30.62 -38.76
CA THR A 2 -22.37 -29.30 -38.27
C THR A 2 -21.09 -28.52 -38.05
N THR A 3 -20.68 -27.84 -39.13
CA THR A 3 -19.54 -26.94 -39.19
C THR A 3 -19.83 -25.73 -38.31
N ASN A 4 -19.16 -25.64 -37.15
CA ASN A 4 -19.11 -24.40 -36.38
C ASN A 4 -18.38 -23.34 -37.21
N GLY A 5 -19.06 -22.22 -37.42
CA GLY A 5 -18.59 -21.11 -38.24
C GLY A 5 -17.34 -20.45 -37.64
N ASN A 6 -16.17 -20.91 -38.08
CA ASN A 6 -15.01 -20.05 -38.21
C ASN A 6 -15.22 -19.21 -39.47
N SER A 7 -15.86 -18.05 -39.32
CA SER A 7 -15.77 -17.02 -40.35
C SER A 7 -14.31 -16.57 -40.40
N VAL A 8 -13.54 -17.19 -41.29
CA VAL A 8 -12.22 -16.74 -41.72
C VAL A 8 -12.39 -15.33 -42.28
N ARG A 9 -12.21 -14.32 -41.44
CA ARG A 9 -11.95 -12.96 -41.92
C ARG A 9 -10.50 -12.96 -42.42
N GLU A 10 -10.33 -12.95 -43.73
CA GLU A 10 -9.12 -12.48 -44.42
C GLU A 10 -7.79 -13.14 -44.00
N GLY A 11 -7.67 -14.47 -43.94
CA GLY A 11 -6.34 -15.11 -43.79
C GLY A 11 -5.66 -14.94 -42.42
N TYR A 12 -6.35 -14.41 -41.41
CA TYR A 12 -5.88 -14.37 -40.01
C TYR A 12 -6.49 -15.53 -39.19
N ARG A 13 -5.74 -16.01 -38.18
CA ARG A 13 -6.19 -17.02 -37.21
C ARG A 13 -5.73 -16.71 -35.80
N TRP A 14 -6.51 -17.14 -34.80
CA TRP A 14 -6.09 -17.07 -33.41
C TRP A 14 -5.06 -18.16 -33.12
N ILE A 15 -3.93 -17.77 -32.55
CA ILE A 15 -2.88 -18.68 -32.07
C ILE A 15 -2.58 -18.40 -30.60
N ARG A 16 -2.10 -19.39 -29.86
CA ARG A 16 -1.67 -19.22 -28.46
C ARG A 16 -0.16 -19.03 -28.39
N ALA A 17 0.26 -18.12 -27.52
CA ALA A 17 1.66 -17.82 -27.29
C ALA A 17 1.98 -17.69 -25.79
N ASP A 18 3.12 -18.24 -25.39
CA ASP A 18 3.69 -18.04 -24.06
C ASP A 18 5.11 -17.50 -24.20
N LEU A 19 5.29 -16.22 -23.87
CA LEU A 19 6.48 -15.44 -24.23
C LEU A 19 7.48 -15.27 -23.09
N HIS A 20 7.20 -15.91 -21.95
CA HIS A 20 8.02 -15.79 -20.75
C HIS A 20 8.18 -17.17 -20.12
N ILE A 21 9.18 -17.91 -20.60
CA ILE A 21 9.50 -19.27 -20.15
C ILE A 21 11.00 -19.35 -19.88
N HIS A 22 11.35 -19.81 -18.69
CA HIS A 22 12.72 -20.17 -18.33
C HIS A 22 12.98 -21.62 -18.72
N THR A 23 14.24 -21.94 -18.92
CA THR A 23 14.73 -23.28 -19.24
C THR A 23 15.76 -23.72 -18.19
N PRO A 24 16.25 -24.97 -18.23
CA PRO A 24 17.34 -25.41 -17.36
C PRO A 24 18.63 -24.58 -17.44
N ALA A 25 18.76 -23.68 -18.41
CA ALA A 25 19.87 -22.73 -18.48
C ALA A 25 19.69 -21.51 -17.55
N SER A 26 18.52 -21.30 -16.94
CA SER A 26 18.29 -20.33 -15.86
C SER A 26 18.75 -20.92 -14.52
N GLU A 27 19.42 -20.12 -13.67
CA GLU A 27 20.01 -20.58 -12.40
C GLU A 27 18.96 -21.14 -11.42
N ASP A 28 17.73 -20.66 -11.53
CA ASP A 28 16.61 -20.92 -10.63
C ASP A 28 15.51 -21.80 -11.23
N TYR A 29 15.80 -22.43 -12.38
CA TYR A 29 14.91 -23.42 -12.96
C TYR A 29 14.80 -24.65 -12.04
N ALA A 30 13.58 -25.01 -11.66
CA ALA A 30 13.36 -25.98 -10.60
C ALA A 30 13.69 -27.42 -11.00
N GLU A 31 13.72 -27.72 -12.30
CA GLU A 31 13.89 -29.08 -12.83
C GLU A 31 15.07 -29.15 -13.80
N PRO A 32 16.33 -29.12 -13.33
CA PRO A 32 17.51 -28.92 -14.17
C PRO A 32 17.79 -30.06 -15.16
N ASN A 33 17.13 -31.21 -15.00
CA ASN A 33 17.31 -32.38 -15.86
C ASN A 33 16.27 -32.47 -17.00
N ILE A 34 15.32 -31.54 -17.07
CA ILE A 34 14.31 -31.51 -18.14
C ILE A 34 15.00 -31.19 -19.47
N THR A 35 14.64 -31.92 -20.52
CA THR A 35 15.17 -31.68 -21.86
C THR A 35 14.40 -30.59 -22.60
N TYR A 36 15.04 -29.90 -23.54
CA TYR A 36 14.35 -28.95 -24.41
C TYR A 36 13.23 -29.60 -25.22
N LEU A 37 13.38 -30.88 -25.58
CA LEU A 37 12.35 -31.65 -26.26
C LEU A 37 11.08 -31.80 -25.39
N GLU A 38 11.23 -32.07 -24.09
CA GLU A 38 10.08 -32.14 -23.16
C GLU A 38 9.38 -30.79 -23.02
N ILE A 39 10.12 -29.68 -23.00
CA ILE A 39 9.57 -28.31 -23.01
C ILE A 39 8.70 -28.10 -24.27
N LEU A 40 9.18 -28.50 -25.45
CA LEU A 40 8.42 -28.40 -26.70
C LEU A 40 7.18 -29.32 -26.72
N GLN A 41 7.28 -30.52 -26.14
CA GLN A 41 6.15 -31.43 -26.02
C GLN A 41 5.07 -30.88 -25.09
N GLU A 42 5.47 -30.26 -23.98
CA GLU A 42 4.53 -29.60 -23.08
C GLU A 42 3.89 -28.37 -23.74
N ALA A 43 4.65 -27.58 -24.50
CA ALA A 43 4.11 -26.48 -25.29
C ALA A 43 3.06 -26.96 -26.32
N GLU A 44 3.32 -28.06 -27.03
CA GLU A 44 2.33 -28.67 -27.93
C GLU A 44 1.09 -29.15 -27.14
N ARG A 45 1.28 -29.77 -25.98
CA ARG A 45 0.19 -30.24 -25.12
C ARG A 45 -0.73 -29.10 -24.67
N ARG A 46 -0.18 -27.89 -24.53
CA ARG A 46 -0.90 -26.65 -24.19
C ARG A 46 -1.47 -25.91 -25.41
N GLU A 47 -1.29 -26.47 -26.60
CA GLU A 47 -1.69 -25.89 -27.89
C GLU A 47 -1.01 -24.53 -28.15
N LEU A 48 0.22 -24.35 -27.65
CA LEU A 48 1.04 -23.18 -27.92
C LEU A 48 1.68 -23.30 -29.31
N GLU A 49 1.68 -22.21 -30.06
CA GLU A 49 2.26 -22.15 -31.41
C GLU A 49 3.44 -21.18 -31.51
N ILE A 50 3.57 -20.30 -30.51
CA ILE A 50 4.75 -19.46 -30.30
C ILE A 50 5.15 -19.63 -28.83
N ILE A 51 6.43 -19.92 -28.60
CA ILE A 51 7.03 -19.83 -27.27
C ILE A 51 8.31 -19.01 -27.34
N ALA A 52 8.74 -18.45 -26.22
CA ALA A 52 10.05 -17.81 -26.12
C ALA A 52 10.85 -18.39 -24.96
N PHE A 53 12.13 -18.69 -25.19
CA PHE A 53 13.06 -19.00 -24.11
C PHE A 53 13.69 -17.68 -23.65
N THR A 54 13.43 -17.33 -22.39
CA THR A 54 13.78 -16.04 -21.80
C THR A 54 14.51 -16.25 -20.47
N ASP A 55 15.58 -17.05 -20.49
CA ASP A 55 16.41 -17.28 -19.30
C ASP A 55 16.97 -15.96 -18.74
N HIS A 56 17.22 -15.90 -17.43
CA HIS A 56 17.74 -14.69 -16.80
C HIS A 56 19.11 -14.30 -17.38
N ASN A 57 19.17 -13.10 -17.97
CA ASN A 57 20.40 -12.49 -18.48
C ASN A 57 21.19 -13.39 -19.46
N SER A 58 20.51 -14.32 -20.14
CA SER A 58 21.12 -15.39 -20.93
C SER A 58 20.21 -15.81 -22.08
N VAL A 59 20.82 -16.14 -23.22
CA VAL A 59 20.13 -16.80 -24.36
C VAL A 59 20.57 -18.27 -24.49
N HIS A 60 21.27 -18.79 -23.47
CA HIS A 60 21.98 -20.06 -23.57
C HIS A 60 21.05 -21.26 -23.72
N GLY A 61 19.84 -21.24 -23.14
CA GLY A 61 18.87 -22.33 -23.31
C GLY A 61 18.49 -22.55 -24.77
N TYR A 62 18.19 -21.45 -25.49
CA TYR A 62 17.92 -21.50 -26.92
C TYR A 62 19.13 -21.98 -27.72
N GLU A 63 20.32 -21.50 -27.37
CA GLU A 63 21.57 -21.92 -28.02
C GLU A 63 21.83 -23.41 -27.84
N GLN A 64 21.69 -23.96 -26.62
CA GLN A 64 21.89 -25.39 -26.35
C GLN A 64 20.90 -26.25 -27.15
N MET A 65 19.62 -25.87 -27.20
CA MET A 65 18.62 -26.55 -28.03
C MET A 65 19.05 -26.56 -29.51
N ARG A 66 19.51 -25.41 -30.03
CA ARG A 66 20.00 -25.30 -31.41
C ARG A 66 21.23 -26.16 -31.66
N GLN A 67 22.20 -26.17 -30.74
CA GLN A 67 23.40 -26.99 -30.83
C GLN A 67 23.07 -28.49 -30.83
N GLU A 68 22.11 -28.94 -30.01
CA GLU A 68 21.64 -30.33 -30.01
C GLU A 68 21.04 -30.71 -31.37
N ILE A 69 20.16 -29.86 -31.91
CA ILE A 69 19.54 -30.09 -33.23
C ILE A 69 20.60 -30.13 -34.34
N ASP A 70 21.54 -29.18 -34.35
CA ASP A 70 22.60 -29.09 -35.36
C ASP A 70 23.56 -30.29 -35.27
N PHE A 71 23.83 -30.78 -34.06
CA PHE A 71 24.60 -32.01 -33.83
C PHE A 71 23.88 -33.24 -34.40
N LEU A 72 22.60 -33.42 -34.09
CA LEU A 72 21.78 -34.53 -34.63
C LEU A 72 21.70 -34.48 -36.16
N GLN A 73 21.53 -33.29 -36.75
CA GLN A 73 21.54 -33.11 -38.21
C GLN A 73 22.91 -33.43 -38.83
N THR A 74 24.01 -33.12 -38.13
CA THR A 74 25.36 -33.47 -38.58
C THR A 74 25.57 -34.98 -38.59
N LEU A 75 25.10 -35.69 -37.55
CA LEU A 75 25.11 -37.15 -37.52
C LEU A 75 24.24 -37.77 -38.62
N GLU A 76 23.09 -37.17 -38.95
CA GLU A 76 22.23 -37.61 -40.06
C GLU A 76 22.96 -37.55 -41.39
N ARG A 77 23.59 -36.40 -41.70
CA ARG A 77 24.37 -36.19 -42.93
C ARG A 77 25.55 -37.14 -43.03
N ALA A 78 26.16 -37.48 -41.89
CA ALA A 78 27.22 -38.45 -41.81
C ALA A 78 26.72 -39.92 -41.86
N GLN A 79 25.40 -40.15 -41.89
CA GLN A 79 24.76 -41.47 -41.80
C GLN A 79 25.19 -42.26 -40.55
N ARG A 80 25.36 -41.56 -39.42
CA ARG A 80 25.85 -42.11 -38.15
C ARG A 80 24.83 -42.01 -37.01
N LEU A 81 23.58 -41.67 -37.31
CA LEU A 81 22.51 -41.63 -36.31
C LEU A 81 22.19 -43.03 -35.78
N THR A 82 22.06 -43.13 -34.47
CA THR A 82 21.39 -44.25 -33.81
C THR A 82 19.87 -44.15 -33.99
N GLU A 83 19.15 -45.25 -33.77
CA GLU A 83 17.67 -45.26 -33.84
C GLU A 83 17.04 -44.26 -32.87
N ASP A 84 17.64 -44.08 -31.69
CA ASP A 84 17.15 -43.15 -30.68
C ASP A 84 17.34 -41.69 -31.07
N GLU A 85 18.53 -41.35 -31.57
CA GLU A 85 18.82 -40.01 -32.08
C GLU A 85 17.96 -39.68 -33.30
N GLN A 86 17.67 -40.67 -34.16
CA GLN A 86 16.74 -40.50 -35.28
C GLN A 86 15.32 -40.18 -34.79
N ARG A 87 14.83 -40.88 -33.74
CA ARG A 87 13.53 -40.57 -33.13
C ARG A 87 13.49 -39.15 -32.56
N ARG A 88 14.53 -38.74 -31.82
CA ARG A 88 14.65 -37.38 -31.25
C ARG A 88 14.68 -36.31 -32.33
N LEU A 89 15.49 -36.47 -33.38
CA LEU A 89 15.56 -35.52 -34.49
C LEU A 89 14.21 -35.40 -35.23
N ASN A 90 13.52 -36.52 -35.45
CA ASN A 90 12.20 -36.51 -36.08
C ASN A 90 11.17 -35.81 -35.21
N GLU A 91 11.24 -35.98 -33.89
CA GLU A 91 10.34 -35.31 -32.95
C GLU A 91 10.60 -33.80 -32.92
N TYR A 92 11.86 -33.35 -32.88
CA TYR A 92 12.20 -31.93 -33.04
C TYR A 92 11.62 -31.34 -34.33
N ARG A 93 11.78 -32.03 -35.47
CA ARG A 93 11.20 -31.59 -36.76
C ARG A 93 9.69 -31.48 -36.71
N ARG A 94 9.01 -32.46 -36.08
CA ARG A 94 7.55 -32.49 -35.96
C ARG A 94 7.02 -31.33 -35.10
N LEU A 95 7.70 -31.06 -33.98
CA LEU A 95 7.32 -30.00 -33.05
C LEU A 95 7.63 -28.61 -33.62
N LEU A 96 8.84 -28.40 -34.16
CA LEU A 96 9.26 -27.11 -34.74
C LEU A 96 8.55 -26.77 -36.07
N ALA A 97 7.90 -27.74 -36.71
CA ALA A 97 6.99 -27.45 -37.83
C ALA A 97 5.68 -26.79 -37.37
N LYS A 98 5.32 -26.90 -36.08
CA LYS A 98 4.10 -26.33 -35.49
C LYS A 98 4.39 -25.17 -34.54
N ILE A 99 5.49 -25.25 -33.79
CA ILE A 99 5.85 -24.31 -32.73
C ILE A 99 7.02 -23.45 -33.20
N THR A 100 6.83 -22.14 -33.19
CA THR A 100 7.91 -21.19 -33.35
C THR A 100 8.53 -20.90 -31.99
N VAL A 101 9.82 -21.22 -31.83
CA VAL A 101 10.59 -20.91 -30.63
C VAL A 101 11.38 -19.63 -30.88
N LEU A 102 11.11 -18.59 -30.12
CA LEU A 102 11.79 -17.30 -30.21
C LEU A 102 13.01 -17.29 -29.28
N PRO A 103 14.21 -16.93 -29.77
CA PRO A 103 15.33 -16.62 -28.90
C PRO A 103 15.07 -15.32 -28.15
N GLY A 104 15.28 -15.34 -26.83
CA GLY A 104 15.17 -14.16 -25.99
C GLY A 104 15.97 -14.28 -24.71
N PHE A 105 15.77 -13.31 -23.83
CA PHE A 105 16.29 -13.30 -22.45
C PHE A 105 15.40 -12.43 -21.57
N GLU A 106 15.37 -12.72 -20.28
CA GLU A 106 14.83 -11.81 -19.27
C GLU A 106 15.99 -11.05 -18.62
N PHE A 107 16.12 -9.77 -18.93
CA PHE A 107 17.21 -8.94 -18.44
C PHE A 107 16.85 -8.26 -17.12
N THR A 108 17.77 -8.32 -16.16
CA THR A 108 17.68 -7.63 -14.87
C THR A 108 18.38 -6.27 -14.96
N SER A 109 17.59 -5.19 -14.95
CA SER A 109 18.10 -3.82 -14.97
C SER A 109 18.79 -3.42 -13.65
N HIS A 110 19.46 -2.26 -13.67
CA HIS A 110 20.29 -1.77 -12.56
C HIS A 110 19.63 -1.85 -11.16
N PHE A 111 18.33 -1.59 -11.09
CA PHE A 111 17.57 -1.56 -9.83
C PHE A 111 16.70 -2.80 -9.59
N GLY A 112 16.85 -3.80 -10.44
CA GLY A 112 16.20 -5.11 -10.30
C GLY A 112 15.02 -5.36 -11.24
N ALA A 113 14.63 -4.39 -12.08
CA ALA A 113 13.46 -4.54 -12.93
C ALA A 113 13.75 -5.48 -14.08
N HIS A 114 12.84 -6.39 -14.33
CA HIS A 114 12.97 -7.37 -15.40
C HIS A 114 12.36 -6.88 -16.72
N ILE A 115 13.04 -7.20 -17.82
CA ILE A 115 12.69 -6.78 -19.17
C ILE A 115 12.89 -7.95 -20.12
N LEU A 116 11.85 -8.35 -20.85
CA LEU A 116 12.00 -9.36 -21.88
C LEU A 116 12.49 -8.72 -23.18
N ALA A 117 13.50 -9.36 -23.77
CA ALA A 117 13.97 -9.11 -25.11
C ALA A 117 13.67 -10.34 -25.98
N LEU A 118 12.85 -10.19 -27.02
CA LEU A 118 12.49 -11.28 -27.94
C LEU A 118 13.02 -10.99 -29.34
N PHE A 119 13.69 -11.96 -29.96
CA PHE A 119 14.28 -11.81 -31.29
C PHE A 119 13.69 -12.81 -32.28
N GLY A 120 13.88 -12.54 -33.57
CA GLY A 120 13.54 -13.49 -34.62
C GLY A 120 14.44 -14.72 -34.56
N SER A 121 13.92 -15.88 -34.94
CA SER A 121 14.68 -17.14 -34.98
C SER A 121 15.86 -17.12 -35.96
N ASP A 122 15.87 -16.16 -36.89
CA ASP A 122 16.94 -15.87 -37.85
C ASP A 122 18.04 -14.96 -37.28
N ARG A 123 17.82 -14.35 -36.10
CA ARG A 123 18.81 -13.51 -35.43
C ARG A 123 19.97 -14.39 -34.92
N PRO A 124 21.22 -14.13 -35.32
CA PRO A 124 22.37 -14.88 -34.80
C PRO A 124 22.51 -14.73 -33.28
N VAL A 125 22.72 -15.85 -32.58
CA VAL A 125 22.91 -15.89 -31.12
C VAL A 125 24.02 -14.93 -30.68
N SER A 126 25.13 -14.88 -31.42
CA SER A 126 26.26 -13.98 -31.11
C SER A 126 25.88 -12.50 -31.09
N LEU A 127 24.87 -12.08 -31.87
CA LEU A 127 24.39 -10.69 -31.88
C LEU A 127 23.40 -10.42 -30.73
N ILE A 128 22.71 -11.45 -30.25
CA ILE A 128 21.90 -11.39 -29.03
C ILE A 128 22.83 -11.26 -27.81
N GLU A 129 23.90 -12.05 -27.75
CA GLU A 129 24.94 -11.94 -26.71
C GLU A 129 25.64 -10.58 -26.73
N ALA A 130 25.96 -10.06 -27.92
CA ALA A 130 26.50 -8.70 -28.05
C ALA A 130 25.53 -7.62 -27.52
N THR A 131 24.22 -7.91 -27.50
CA THR A 131 23.21 -7.03 -26.89
C THR A 131 23.29 -7.11 -25.36
N LEU A 132 23.37 -8.32 -24.78
CA LEU A 132 23.57 -8.52 -23.34
C LEU A 132 24.85 -7.83 -22.82
N LEU A 133 25.95 -7.89 -23.59
CA LEU A 133 27.19 -7.18 -23.27
C LEU A 133 26.99 -5.65 -23.23
N GLN A 134 26.24 -5.08 -24.19
CA GLN A 134 25.92 -3.65 -24.21
C GLN A 134 25.02 -3.23 -23.02
N LEU A 135 24.17 -4.15 -22.56
CA LEU A 135 23.33 -3.99 -21.38
C LEU A 135 24.10 -4.10 -20.05
N GLY A 136 25.39 -4.42 -20.09
CA GLY A 136 26.27 -4.51 -18.92
C GLY A 136 26.41 -5.91 -18.34
N VAL A 137 25.86 -6.95 -18.99
CA VAL A 137 26.06 -8.33 -18.55
C VAL A 137 27.50 -8.75 -18.83
N GLN A 138 28.18 -9.25 -17.79
CA GLN A 138 29.59 -9.63 -17.90
C GLN A 138 29.76 -10.89 -18.76
N PRO A 139 30.84 -11.02 -19.55
CA PRO A 139 31.05 -12.16 -20.45
C PRO A 139 30.97 -13.54 -19.78
N ASP A 140 31.41 -13.66 -18.54
CA ASP A 140 31.41 -14.90 -17.74
C ASP A 140 30.01 -15.28 -17.22
N LEU A 141 29.06 -14.33 -17.23
CA LEU A 141 27.68 -14.55 -16.79
C LEU A 141 26.72 -14.89 -17.95
N LEU A 142 27.11 -14.64 -19.20
CA LEU A 142 26.27 -14.82 -20.40
C LEU A 142 25.67 -16.22 -20.56
N LYS A 143 26.31 -17.24 -20.00
CA LYS A 143 25.90 -18.65 -20.10
C LYS A 143 25.34 -19.22 -18.79
N ARG A 144 25.29 -18.42 -17.72
CA ARG A 144 24.95 -18.91 -16.37
C ARG A 144 23.48 -18.80 -16.02
N GLY A 145 22.70 -18.00 -16.74
CA GLY A 145 21.31 -17.77 -16.37
C GLY A 145 21.15 -17.03 -15.04
N ALA A 146 22.09 -16.13 -14.71
CA ALA A 146 22.18 -15.53 -13.38
C ALA A 146 21.00 -14.60 -13.10
N CYS A 147 20.27 -14.83 -11.99
CA CYS A 147 19.11 -14.03 -11.59
C CYS A 147 19.45 -12.58 -11.18
N SER A 148 20.74 -12.28 -10.98
CA SER A 148 21.21 -10.94 -10.60
C SER A 148 22.59 -10.66 -11.20
N VAL A 149 22.74 -9.47 -11.77
CA VAL A 149 23.98 -9.01 -12.40
C VAL A 149 24.29 -7.59 -11.92
N PRO A 150 25.51 -7.29 -11.43
CA PRO A 150 25.88 -5.93 -11.03
C PRO A 150 26.11 -5.02 -12.24
N ASP A 151 25.97 -3.71 -12.03
CA ASP A 151 26.34 -2.64 -12.98
C ASP A 151 25.65 -2.72 -14.37
N THR A 152 24.43 -3.25 -14.40
CA THR A 152 23.62 -3.29 -15.62
C THR A 152 22.97 -1.94 -15.95
N ARG A 153 22.45 -1.79 -17.17
CA ARG A 153 21.77 -0.57 -17.64
C ARG A 153 20.42 -0.33 -16.96
N HIS A 154 20.00 0.94 -16.91
CA HIS A 154 18.66 1.32 -16.46
C HIS A 154 17.57 0.92 -17.45
N VAL A 155 16.32 0.89 -17.00
CA VAL A 155 15.16 0.38 -17.77
C VAL A 155 15.01 1.04 -19.14
N THR A 156 15.03 2.38 -19.23
CA THR A 156 14.81 3.09 -20.50
C THR A 156 15.98 2.90 -21.48
N ASP A 157 17.22 2.91 -21.00
CA ASP A 157 18.40 2.63 -21.82
C ASP A 157 18.38 1.21 -22.35
N ALA A 158 17.97 0.25 -21.51
CA ALA A 158 17.83 -1.14 -21.90
C ALA A 158 16.80 -1.30 -23.03
N TYR A 159 15.65 -0.63 -22.93
CA TYR A 159 14.66 -0.63 -24.01
C TYR A 159 15.22 -0.12 -25.33
N GLU A 160 15.98 0.97 -25.32
CA GLU A 160 16.61 1.49 -26.53
C GLU A 160 17.64 0.53 -27.14
N ILE A 161 18.50 -0.05 -26.30
CA ILE A 161 19.55 -0.98 -26.74
C ILE A 161 18.91 -2.23 -27.37
N ILE A 162 17.91 -2.82 -26.72
CA ILE A 162 17.21 -4.01 -27.23
C ILE A 162 16.47 -3.69 -28.54
N ALA A 163 15.75 -2.58 -28.60
CA ALA A 163 15.02 -2.18 -29.81
C ALA A 163 15.96 -1.89 -30.98
N ARG A 164 17.08 -1.21 -30.75
CA ARG A 164 18.13 -0.97 -31.77
C ARG A 164 18.77 -2.27 -32.24
N ALA A 165 18.87 -3.28 -31.38
CA ALA A 165 19.34 -4.62 -31.74
C ALA A 165 18.30 -5.46 -32.51
N GLY A 166 17.12 -4.91 -32.79
CA GLY A 166 16.04 -5.53 -33.55
C GLY A 166 15.04 -6.35 -32.72
N GLY A 167 15.21 -6.38 -31.39
CA GLY A 167 14.36 -7.12 -30.47
C GLY A 167 13.02 -6.43 -30.20
N LEU A 168 12.00 -7.23 -29.88
CA LEU A 168 10.79 -6.77 -29.23
C LEU A 168 11.06 -6.62 -27.74
N VAL A 169 10.58 -5.51 -27.18
CA VAL A 169 10.80 -5.12 -25.79
C VAL A 169 9.49 -5.24 -25.02
N VAL A 170 9.47 -6.05 -23.98
CA VAL A 170 8.32 -6.19 -23.07
C VAL A 170 8.77 -5.91 -21.65
N ALA A 171 8.01 -5.10 -20.91
CA ALA A 171 8.23 -4.99 -19.47
C ALA A 171 7.67 -6.26 -18.81
N ALA A 172 8.56 -7.09 -18.28
CA ALA A 172 8.20 -8.36 -17.65
C ALA A 172 7.37 -8.10 -16.39
N HIS A 173 6.36 -8.95 -16.17
CA HIS A 173 5.49 -9.00 -14.97
C HIS A 173 5.38 -7.65 -14.25
N ALA A 174 4.97 -6.60 -14.97
CA ALA A 174 5.15 -5.20 -14.61
C ALA A 174 4.61 -4.85 -13.22
N ASN A 175 3.50 -5.48 -12.82
CA ASN A 175 2.84 -5.33 -11.52
C ASN A 175 3.16 -6.44 -10.48
N GLY A 176 4.09 -7.33 -10.79
CA GLY A 176 4.59 -8.41 -9.94
C GLY A 176 5.94 -8.07 -9.29
N PRO A 177 6.54 -9.01 -8.55
CA PRO A 177 7.90 -8.85 -8.03
C PRO A 177 8.88 -8.55 -9.16
N ASN A 178 9.81 -7.61 -8.96
CA ASN A 178 10.79 -7.18 -9.96
C ASN A 178 10.19 -6.64 -11.28
N GLY A 179 8.88 -6.35 -11.32
CA GLY A 179 8.27 -5.62 -12.42
C GLY A 179 8.57 -4.13 -12.37
N VAL A 180 8.60 -3.47 -13.54
CA VAL A 180 8.93 -2.03 -13.65
C VAL A 180 8.00 -1.12 -12.86
N ILE A 181 6.72 -1.46 -12.70
CA ILE A 181 5.78 -0.66 -11.90
C ILE A 181 6.11 -0.84 -10.42
N THR A 182 6.28 -2.08 -9.97
CA THR A 182 6.64 -2.42 -8.59
C THR A 182 7.95 -1.78 -8.17
N GLU A 183 8.96 -1.76 -9.05
CA GLU A 183 10.22 -1.09 -8.78
C GLU A 183 10.03 0.41 -8.57
N THR A 184 9.32 1.11 -9.48
CA THR A 184 9.11 2.56 -9.34
C THR A 184 8.42 2.93 -8.02
N LEU A 185 7.54 2.05 -7.51
CA LEU A 185 6.92 2.19 -6.20
C LEU A 185 7.92 1.97 -5.05
N ARG A 186 8.75 0.92 -5.13
CA ARG A 186 9.79 0.63 -4.13
C ARG A 186 10.79 1.78 -3.98
N MET A 187 11.13 2.45 -5.09
CA MET A 187 12.08 3.56 -5.10
C MET A 187 11.50 4.88 -4.58
N GLY A 188 10.20 4.94 -4.25
CA GLY A 188 9.52 6.17 -3.86
C GLY A 188 9.55 7.27 -4.93
N THR A 189 9.79 6.88 -6.19
CA THR A 189 9.98 7.81 -7.30
C THR A 189 8.66 8.44 -7.74
N SER A 190 8.73 9.68 -8.23
CA SER A 190 7.58 10.44 -8.74
C SER A 190 6.89 9.68 -9.88
N GLY A 191 5.61 10.00 -10.15
CA GLY A 191 4.85 9.40 -11.26
C GLY A 191 5.57 9.45 -12.61
N GLN A 192 6.51 10.38 -12.80
CA GLN A 192 7.33 10.54 -13.99
C GLN A 192 8.21 9.32 -14.31
N ALA A 193 8.82 8.68 -13.31
CA ALA A 193 9.65 7.48 -13.56
C ALA A 193 8.80 6.31 -14.07
N ARG A 194 7.60 6.14 -13.50
CA ARG A 194 6.63 5.13 -13.96
C ARG A 194 6.12 5.44 -15.37
N ILE A 195 5.82 6.70 -15.67
CA ILE A 195 5.43 7.13 -17.03
C ILE A 195 6.57 6.78 -18.00
N ALA A 196 7.81 7.20 -17.71
CA ALA A 196 8.97 6.92 -18.55
C ALA A 196 9.18 5.42 -18.79
N ALA A 197 9.01 4.59 -17.76
CA ALA A 197 9.18 3.14 -17.87
C ALA A 197 8.01 2.43 -18.60
N THR A 198 6.79 2.98 -18.59
CA THR A 198 5.62 2.29 -19.15
C THR A 198 5.08 2.90 -20.44
N GLN A 199 5.56 4.09 -20.81
CA GLN A 199 5.16 4.83 -22.02
C GLN A 199 6.35 5.07 -22.96
N HIS A 200 7.52 4.49 -22.68
CA HIS A 200 8.71 4.61 -23.53
C HIS A 200 8.42 4.22 -24.99
N THR A 201 8.95 4.97 -25.95
CA THR A 201 8.70 4.74 -27.39
C THR A 201 9.22 3.38 -27.88
N SER A 202 10.34 2.91 -27.33
CA SER A 202 10.92 1.59 -27.63
C SER A 202 10.21 0.40 -26.99
N LEU A 203 9.26 0.63 -26.07
CA LEU A 203 8.53 -0.43 -25.38
C LEU A 203 7.36 -0.92 -26.24
N HIS A 204 7.20 -2.24 -26.42
CA HIS A 204 6.18 -2.81 -27.30
C HIS A 204 4.96 -3.33 -26.53
N ALA A 205 5.16 -3.94 -25.36
CA ALA A 205 4.07 -4.44 -24.53
C ALA A 205 4.42 -4.40 -23.03
N LEU A 206 3.39 -4.48 -22.20
CA LEU A 206 3.47 -4.63 -20.74
C LEU A 206 2.91 -6.00 -20.37
N GLU A 207 3.71 -6.84 -19.72
CA GLU A 207 3.23 -8.11 -19.19
C GLU A 207 2.66 -7.92 -17.78
N PHE A 208 1.50 -8.51 -17.48
CA PHE A 208 0.89 -8.44 -16.14
C PHE A 208 0.71 -9.83 -15.53
N VAL A 209 1.02 -9.96 -14.25
CA VAL A 209 0.75 -11.18 -13.47
C VAL A 209 -0.73 -11.23 -13.10
N ASN A 210 -1.21 -10.18 -12.44
CA ASN A 210 -2.62 -10.05 -12.04
C ASN A 210 -3.40 -9.26 -13.10
N PHE A 211 -3.75 -9.92 -14.21
CA PHE A 211 -4.34 -9.27 -15.40
C PHE A 211 -5.76 -8.73 -15.16
N TYR A 212 -6.56 -9.38 -14.31
CA TYR A 212 -7.96 -9.01 -14.05
C TYR A 212 -8.14 -8.42 -12.65
N THR A 213 -7.30 -7.45 -12.30
CA THR A 213 -7.52 -6.65 -11.10
C THR A 213 -8.59 -5.59 -11.38
N ASP A 214 -9.64 -5.59 -10.58
CA ASP A 214 -10.55 -4.44 -10.51
C ASP A 214 -9.75 -3.23 -10.02
N HIS A 215 -9.98 -2.07 -10.66
CA HIS A 215 -9.65 -0.69 -10.27
C HIS A 215 -9.05 0.12 -11.43
N GLU A 216 -9.45 1.37 -11.53
CA GLU A 216 -8.94 2.42 -12.45
C GLU A 216 -7.51 2.88 -12.07
N LYS A 217 -6.61 1.96 -11.71
CA LYS A 217 -5.26 2.25 -11.21
C LYS A 217 -4.19 1.74 -12.17
N PHE A 218 -3.01 2.37 -12.16
CA PHE A 218 -1.85 2.03 -13.00
C PHE A 218 -1.31 0.59 -12.81
N THR A 219 -1.78 -0.16 -11.82
CA THR A 219 -1.43 -1.57 -11.63
C THR A 219 -2.32 -2.54 -12.42
N SER A 220 -3.36 -2.02 -13.11
CA SER A 220 -4.30 -2.79 -13.92
C SER A 220 -4.04 -2.57 -15.42
N PRO A 221 -4.15 -3.61 -16.27
CA PRO A 221 -4.07 -3.46 -17.73
C PRO A 221 -5.03 -2.40 -18.30
N GLY A 222 -6.23 -2.29 -17.73
CA GLY A 222 -7.26 -1.36 -18.21
C GLY A 222 -6.87 0.11 -18.14
N PHE A 223 -5.88 0.45 -17.32
CA PHE A 223 -5.35 1.81 -17.17
C PHE A 223 -4.57 2.28 -18.41
N TYR A 224 -3.91 1.37 -19.13
CA TYR A 224 -3.06 1.66 -20.29
C TYR A 224 -3.85 1.71 -21.61
N ASN A 225 -5.03 2.31 -21.55
CA ASN A 225 -5.99 2.37 -22.66
C ASN A 225 -5.78 3.58 -23.59
N GLY A 226 -4.84 4.48 -23.28
CA GLY A 226 -4.55 5.69 -24.05
C GLY A 226 -5.43 6.91 -23.73
N LYS A 227 -6.31 6.84 -22.73
CA LYS A 227 -7.22 7.92 -22.32
C LYS A 227 -6.83 8.59 -21.00
N THR A 228 -5.88 8.01 -20.28
CA THR A 228 -5.43 8.52 -18.98
C THR A 228 -4.36 9.60 -19.19
N GLU A 229 -4.44 10.70 -18.45
CA GLU A 229 -3.48 11.81 -18.52
C GLU A 229 -2.04 11.31 -18.27
N HIS A 230 -1.10 11.71 -19.15
CA HIS A 230 0.29 11.25 -19.21
C HIS A 230 0.51 9.79 -19.63
N TYR A 231 -0.56 9.06 -19.94
CA TYR A 231 -0.54 7.69 -20.48
C TYR A 231 -1.32 7.61 -21.80
N GLU A 232 -1.11 8.59 -22.68
CA GLU A 232 -1.82 8.73 -23.95
C GLU A 232 -1.42 7.65 -24.97
N ARG A 233 -0.24 7.02 -24.80
CA ARG A 233 0.16 5.89 -25.64
C ARG A 233 -0.50 4.61 -25.12
N ARG A 234 -1.56 4.19 -25.82
CA ARG A 234 -2.19 2.88 -25.58
C ARG A 234 -1.16 1.76 -25.73
N MET A 235 -1.10 0.88 -24.73
CA MET A 235 -0.13 -0.23 -24.69
C MET A 235 -0.81 -1.57 -24.93
N PHE A 236 -0.10 -2.51 -25.56
CA PHE A 236 -0.49 -3.91 -25.49
C PHE A 236 -0.22 -4.43 -24.08
N CYS A 237 -1.25 -4.93 -23.42
CA CYS A 237 -1.11 -5.62 -22.16
C CYS A 237 -1.23 -7.12 -22.41
N ILE A 238 -0.21 -7.88 -22.01
CA ILE A 238 -0.07 -9.31 -22.25
C ILE A 238 0.16 -10.08 -20.94
N GLN A 239 0.23 -11.40 -21.02
CA GLN A 239 0.47 -12.29 -19.90
C GLN A 239 1.27 -13.52 -20.34
N GLY A 240 2.38 -13.81 -19.66
CA GLY A 240 3.14 -15.05 -19.79
C GLY A 240 3.12 -15.87 -18.51
N SER A 241 3.55 -17.13 -18.62
CA SER A 241 3.55 -18.06 -17.50
C SER A 241 4.61 -17.76 -16.45
N ASP A 242 5.75 -17.17 -16.87
CA ASP A 242 6.95 -17.03 -16.03
C ASP A 242 7.38 -18.40 -15.47
N ALA A 243 7.34 -19.40 -16.36
CA ALA A 243 7.47 -20.81 -16.01
C ALA A 243 8.93 -21.17 -15.70
N HIS A 244 9.13 -21.73 -14.51
CA HIS A 244 10.42 -22.21 -14.00
C HIS A 244 10.43 -23.74 -13.81
N ARG A 245 9.47 -24.41 -14.47
CA ARG A 245 9.27 -25.87 -14.48
C ARG A 245 8.39 -26.27 -15.64
N LEU A 246 8.39 -27.57 -15.94
CA LEU A 246 7.61 -28.14 -17.02
C LEU A 246 6.10 -28.02 -16.73
N ARG A 247 5.65 -28.43 -15.53
CA ARG A 247 4.23 -28.49 -15.17
C ARG A 247 3.95 -27.85 -13.82
N ARG A 248 2.73 -27.34 -13.65
CA ARG A 248 2.26 -26.74 -12.42
C ARG A 248 2.36 -27.70 -11.24
N THR A 249 2.77 -27.21 -10.08
CA THR A 249 2.71 -27.98 -8.84
C THR A 249 1.66 -27.43 -7.89
N THR A 250 1.11 -28.32 -7.07
CA THR A 250 0.20 -27.97 -5.98
C THR A 250 0.95 -27.38 -4.79
N ALA A 251 0.26 -26.58 -3.98
CA ALA A 251 0.82 -26.07 -2.74
C ALA A 251 1.05 -27.24 -1.76
N GLY A 252 2.31 -27.64 -1.55
CA GLY A 252 2.68 -28.72 -0.64
C GLY A 252 4.01 -29.41 -0.98
N ASP A 253 4.35 -29.51 -2.28
CA ASP A 253 5.48 -30.32 -2.75
C ASP A 253 6.82 -29.56 -2.87
N GLY A 254 7.00 -28.47 -2.12
CA GLY A 254 8.25 -27.71 -2.08
C GLY A 254 8.33 -26.51 -3.04
N ASN A 255 8.98 -25.45 -2.54
CA ASN A 255 9.06 -24.07 -3.03
C ASN A 255 7.70 -23.40 -3.33
N ALA A 256 7.33 -22.46 -2.45
CA ALA A 256 6.20 -21.56 -2.68
C ALA A 256 6.43 -20.64 -3.90
N TRP A 257 7.69 -20.44 -4.27
CA TRP A 257 8.19 -19.73 -5.44
C TRP A 257 8.23 -20.71 -6.65
N HIS A 258 8.00 -20.22 -7.87
CA HIS A 258 8.14 -21.00 -9.12
C HIS A 258 7.11 -22.13 -9.31
N ARG A 259 5.85 -21.89 -8.94
CA ARG A 259 4.77 -22.89 -9.06
C ARG A 259 4.24 -23.10 -10.48
N HIS A 260 4.42 -22.11 -11.36
CA HIS A 260 3.83 -22.11 -12.69
C HIS A 260 4.63 -22.98 -13.65
N GLY A 261 3.92 -23.81 -14.41
CA GLY A 261 4.45 -24.56 -15.54
C GLY A 261 4.17 -23.87 -16.87
N ILE A 262 4.78 -24.40 -17.93
CA ILE A 262 4.65 -23.90 -19.30
C ILE A 262 3.17 -23.85 -19.71
N GLY A 263 2.74 -22.71 -20.25
CA GLY A 263 1.37 -22.50 -20.72
C GLY A 263 0.30 -22.46 -19.63
N ASP A 264 0.67 -22.34 -18.35
CA ASP A 264 -0.29 -22.04 -17.26
C ASP A 264 -0.88 -20.63 -17.39
N ARG A 265 -0.17 -19.73 -18.07
CA ARG A 265 -0.71 -18.45 -18.55
C ARG A 265 -0.17 -18.22 -19.95
N TYR A 266 -0.99 -17.65 -20.82
CA TYR A 266 -0.64 -17.43 -22.22
C TYR A 266 -1.50 -16.29 -22.78
N ILE A 267 -1.11 -15.81 -23.95
CA ILE A 267 -1.89 -14.86 -24.75
C ILE A 267 -2.41 -15.52 -26.02
N GLU A 268 -3.53 -15.00 -26.52
CA GLU A 268 -4.05 -15.33 -27.84
C GLU A 268 -3.85 -14.15 -28.79
N LEU A 269 -3.33 -14.46 -29.99
CA LEU A 269 -2.94 -13.49 -31.01
C LEU A 269 -3.68 -13.80 -32.31
N LEU A 270 -4.33 -12.80 -32.91
CA LEU A 270 -4.95 -12.91 -34.24
C LEU A 270 -3.95 -12.45 -35.29
N VAL A 271 -3.27 -13.41 -35.92
CA VAL A 271 -2.15 -13.20 -36.86
C VAL A 271 -2.30 -14.11 -38.09
N PRO A 272 -1.67 -13.78 -39.25
CA PRO A 272 -1.74 -14.62 -40.44
C PRO A 272 -1.01 -15.96 -40.27
N ASP A 273 0.11 -15.95 -39.56
CA ASP A 273 0.95 -17.11 -39.26
C ASP A 273 1.66 -16.92 -37.91
N ASN A 274 2.37 -17.94 -37.45
CA ASN A 274 3.09 -17.94 -36.17
C ASN A 274 4.54 -17.40 -36.29
N SER A 275 4.87 -16.62 -37.31
CA SER A 275 6.21 -16.06 -37.48
C SER A 275 6.48 -14.88 -36.54
N PHE A 276 7.76 -14.66 -36.23
CA PHE A 276 8.20 -13.46 -35.51
C PHE A 276 7.82 -12.18 -36.24
N ALA A 277 7.85 -12.17 -37.58
CA ALA A 277 7.51 -11.00 -38.38
C ALA A 277 6.03 -10.62 -38.22
N ALA A 278 5.12 -11.60 -38.26
CA ALA A 278 3.70 -11.38 -38.02
C ALA A 278 3.43 -10.87 -36.60
N PHE A 279 4.08 -11.48 -35.60
CA PHE A 279 3.96 -11.06 -34.21
C PHE A 279 4.51 -9.64 -33.96
N LYS A 280 5.69 -9.33 -34.51
CA LYS A 280 6.29 -8.00 -34.42
C LYS A 280 5.44 -6.93 -35.12
N ALA A 281 4.86 -7.24 -36.27
CA ALA A 281 3.95 -6.34 -36.96
C ALA A 281 2.69 -6.06 -36.13
N LEU A 282 2.13 -7.08 -35.45
CA LEU A 282 0.99 -6.91 -34.55
C LEU A 282 1.33 -5.98 -33.38
N LEU A 283 2.43 -6.20 -32.66
CA LEU A 283 2.81 -5.34 -31.52
C LEU A 283 3.27 -3.92 -31.92
N ALA A 284 3.61 -3.71 -33.19
CA ALA A 284 3.90 -2.38 -33.74
C ALA A 284 2.64 -1.65 -34.26
N SER A 285 1.50 -2.33 -34.32
CA SER A 285 0.24 -1.78 -34.84
C SER A 285 -0.61 -1.10 -33.77
N ALA A 286 -1.79 -0.60 -34.17
CA ALA A 286 -2.83 -0.14 -33.26
C ALA A 286 -3.99 -1.15 -33.11
N ASP A 287 -3.80 -2.40 -33.54
CA ASP A 287 -4.82 -3.45 -33.57
C ASP A 287 -4.94 -4.18 -32.22
N PHE A 288 -5.24 -3.44 -31.16
CA PHE A 288 -5.29 -3.96 -29.78
C PHE A 288 -6.34 -5.06 -29.57
N ASP A 289 -7.38 -5.12 -30.41
CA ASP A 289 -8.42 -6.15 -30.40
C ASP A 289 -7.95 -7.51 -30.93
N ARG A 290 -6.77 -7.55 -31.58
CA ARG A 290 -6.12 -8.78 -32.07
C ARG A 290 -5.24 -9.46 -31.01
N VAL A 291 -5.18 -8.92 -29.81
CA VAL A 291 -4.52 -9.53 -28.65
C VAL A 291 -5.55 -9.70 -27.56
N ARG A 292 -5.67 -10.91 -27.01
CA ARG A 292 -6.52 -11.16 -25.85
C ARG A 292 -5.84 -12.11 -24.89
N VAL A 293 -6.06 -11.87 -23.61
CA VAL A 293 -5.71 -12.81 -22.56
C VAL A 293 -6.97 -13.62 -22.25
N PRO A 294 -6.94 -14.96 -22.25
CA PRO A 294 -8.12 -15.75 -21.88
C PRO A 294 -8.50 -15.56 -20.40
N LYS A 295 -9.80 -15.39 -20.13
CA LYS A 295 -10.36 -15.36 -18.76
C LYS A 295 -10.51 -16.75 -18.13
N ARG A 296 -10.26 -17.81 -18.91
CA ARG A 296 -10.69 -19.19 -18.60
C ARG A 296 -9.88 -19.82 -17.47
N ASP A 297 -8.59 -19.49 -17.36
CA ASP A 297 -7.70 -20.06 -16.34
C ASP A 297 -7.85 -19.39 -14.97
N GLN A 298 -8.41 -18.17 -14.89
CA GLN A 298 -8.67 -17.52 -13.60
C GLN A 298 -9.78 -18.22 -12.81
N LYS A 299 -10.84 -18.70 -13.48
CA LYS A 299 -11.96 -19.39 -12.81
C LYS A 299 -11.56 -20.76 -12.30
N GLN A 300 -10.76 -21.48 -13.07
CA GLN A 300 -10.19 -22.76 -12.67
C GLN A 300 -9.18 -22.56 -11.54
N TRP A 301 -8.32 -21.54 -11.63
CA TRP A 301 -7.38 -21.12 -10.59
C TRP A 301 -8.07 -20.63 -9.30
N GLU A 302 -9.20 -19.92 -9.39
CA GLU A 302 -10.01 -19.50 -8.25
C GLU A 302 -10.58 -20.72 -7.54
N VAL A 303 -11.14 -21.68 -8.28
CA VAL A 303 -11.61 -22.94 -7.71
C VAL A 303 -10.45 -23.73 -7.09
N ASP A 304 -9.29 -23.82 -7.76
CA ASP A 304 -8.09 -24.49 -7.24
C ASP A 304 -7.58 -23.82 -5.95
N THR A 305 -7.58 -22.49 -5.91
CA THR A 305 -7.10 -21.70 -4.77
C THR A 305 -8.09 -21.75 -3.61
N MET A 306 -9.40 -21.80 -3.87
CA MET A 306 -10.41 -22.06 -2.84
C MET A 306 -10.35 -23.50 -2.32
N ARG A 307 -10.01 -24.48 -3.17
CA ARG A 307 -9.81 -25.89 -2.76
C ARG A 307 -8.51 -26.11 -1.97
N ALA A 308 -7.43 -25.41 -2.32
CA ALA A 308 -6.08 -25.61 -1.76
C ALA A 308 -5.67 -24.56 -0.70
N GLY A 309 -6.42 -23.46 -0.58
CA GLY A 309 -6.17 -22.38 0.37
C GLY A 309 -6.68 -22.68 1.79
N GLN A 310 -6.24 -21.88 2.76
CA GLN A 310 -6.84 -21.90 4.10
C GLN A 310 -8.28 -21.37 4.03
N SER A 311 -9.19 -21.94 4.84
CA SER A 311 -10.59 -21.49 4.93
C SER A 311 -10.67 -19.98 5.12
N SER A 312 -11.26 -19.28 4.16
CA SER A 312 -11.49 -17.83 4.23
C SER A 312 -12.89 -17.57 4.77
N GLU A 313 -13.04 -16.57 5.64
CA GLU A 313 -14.36 -16.18 6.17
C GLU A 313 -15.35 -15.80 5.06
N ARG A 314 -14.85 -15.23 3.95
CA ARG A 314 -15.66 -14.75 2.81
C ARG A 314 -15.91 -15.80 1.72
N GLN A 315 -15.48 -17.04 1.94
CA GLN A 315 -15.61 -18.13 0.97
C GLN A 315 -16.33 -19.33 1.61
N VAL A 316 -17.24 -19.96 0.86
CA VAL A 316 -18.00 -21.12 1.31
C VAL A 316 -18.03 -22.18 0.21
N LEU A 317 -17.68 -23.42 0.56
CA LEU A 317 -17.76 -24.59 -0.32
C LEU A 317 -18.88 -25.52 0.14
N ARG A 318 -19.70 -26.01 -0.79
CA ARG A 318 -20.79 -26.97 -0.56
C ARG A 318 -20.76 -28.06 -1.62
N ALA A 319 -20.92 -29.31 -1.23
CA ALA A 319 -20.97 -30.45 -2.14
C ALA A 319 -22.22 -30.42 -3.01
N GLY A 320 -23.29 -29.76 -2.56
CA GLY A 320 -24.55 -29.61 -3.29
C GLY A 320 -25.54 -30.74 -2.99
N THR A 321 -25.45 -31.37 -1.81
CA THR A 321 -26.46 -32.32 -1.35
C THR A 321 -27.79 -31.61 -1.07
N PRO A 322 -28.95 -32.27 -1.15
CA PRO A 322 -30.25 -31.62 -0.90
C PRO A 322 -30.35 -30.94 0.47
N GLU A 323 -29.68 -31.50 1.49
CA GLU A 323 -29.61 -30.94 2.84
C GLU A 323 -28.75 -29.67 2.90
N GLU A 324 -27.60 -29.66 2.23
CA GLU A 324 -26.74 -28.47 2.12
C GLU A 324 -27.40 -27.37 1.30
N LEU A 325 -28.07 -27.72 0.19
CA LEU A 325 -28.76 -26.76 -0.67
C LEU A 325 -29.82 -25.97 0.12
N GLY A 326 -30.58 -26.63 1.00
CA GLY A 326 -31.55 -25.97 1.88
C GLY A 326 -30.93 -25.12 3.00
N ALA A 327 -29.60 -25.17 3.18
CA ALA A 327 -28.87 -24.37 4.16
C ALA A 327 -28.06 -23.21 3.54
N ILE A 328 -27.81 -23.23 2.23
CA ILE A 328 -27.00 -22.22 1.52
C ILE A 328 -27.51 -20.80 1.71
N TRP A 329 -28.83 -20.59 1.82
CA TRP A 329 -29.38 -19.25 2.02
C TRP A 329 -28.88 -18.61 3.32
N ARG A 330 -28.56 -19.40 4.36
CA ARG A 330 -27.94 -18.92 5.61
C ARG A 330 -26.50 -18.47 5.37
N ASP A 331 -25.75 -19.22 4.57
CA ASP A 331 -24.39 -18.85 4.16
C ASP A 331 -24.39 -17.54 3.37
N ILE A 332 -25.34 -17.37 2.46
CA ILE A 332 -25.53 -16.15 1.67
C ILE A 332 -25.92 -14.96 2.58
N ALA A 333 -26.82 -15.17 3.55
CA ALA A 333 -27.18 -14.14 4.53
C ALA A 333 -25.95 -13.69 5.35
N ALA A 334 -25.13 -14.64 5.81
CA ALA A 334 -23.92 -14.35 6.56
C ALA A 334 -22.87 -13.62 5.71
N LEU A 335 -22.67 -14.01 4.46
CA LEU A 335 -21.78 -13.32 3.53
C LEU A 335 -22.28 -11.90 3.21
N ALA A 336 -23.59 -11.72 2.99
CA ALA A 336 -24.17 -10.40 2.78
C ALA A 336 -23.96 -9.49 4.01
N ASN A 337 -24.12 -10.04 5.23
CA ASN A 337 -23.81 -9.34 6.49
C ASN A 337 -22.32 -9.03 6.68
N MET A 338 -21.40 -9.58 5.88
CA MET A 338 -19.99 -9.20 5.88
C MET A 338 -19.58 -8.28 4.73
N GLY A 339 -20.55 -7.84 3.90
CA GLY A 339 -20.29 -7.01 2.73
C GLY A 339 -20.03 -7.79 1.44
N GLY A 340 -20.37 -9.08 1.41
CA GLY A 340 -20.29 -9.95 0.23
C GLY A 340 -19.27 -11.07 0.34
N GLY A 341 -19.26 -11.93 -0.67
CA GLY A 341 -18.38 -13.11 -0.72
C GLY A 341 -18.75 -14.07 -1.84
N VAL A 342 -18.17 -15.27 -1.81
CA VAL A 342 -18.36 -16.28 -2.85
C VAL A 342 -18.78 -17.62 -2.24
N VAL A 343 -19.82 -18.23 -2.80
CA VAL A 343 -20.23 -19.61 -2.52
C VAL A 343 -19.99 -20.45 -3.77
N ILE A 344 -19.35 -21.61 -3.64
CA ILE A 344 -19.22 -22.59 -4.72
C ILE A 344 -20.00 -23.85 -4.34
N VAL A 345 -20.90 -24.25 -5.23
CA VAL A 345 -21.70 -25.46 -5.12
C VAL A 345 -21.17 -26.54 -6.07
N GLY A 346 -20.99 -27.75 -5.55
CA GLY A 346 -20.42 -28.92 -6.24
C GLY A 346 -19.00 -29.31 -5.79
N VAL A 347 -18.50 -28.73 -4.69
CA VAL A 347 -17.17 -29.01 -4.11
C VAL A 347 -17.30 -29.41 -2.64
N GLU A 348 -16.73 -30.55 -2.25
CA GLU A 348 -16.80 -31.04 -0.87
C GLU A 348 -15.97 -30.19 0.10
N GLY A 349 -16.53 -29.89 1.28
CA GLY A 349 -15.97 -28.89 2.21
C GLY A 349 -14.78 -29.34 3.06
N GLN A 350 -14.55 -30.65 3.25
CA GLN A 350 -13.45 -31.17 4.09
C GLN A 350 -12.57 -32.23 3.43
N ALA A 351 -12.92 -32.67 2.23
CA ALA A 351 -12.08 -33.51 1.38
C ALA A 351 -12.12 -32.88 -0.01
N ALA A 352 -10.97 -32.75 -0.66
CA ALA A 352 -10.84 -32.07 -1.95
C ALA A 352 -11.50 -32.83 -3.13
N GLY A 353 -12.75 -33.26 -3.00
CA GLY A 353 -13.54 -33.94 -4.03
C GLY A 353 -14.45 -32.97 -4.81
N VAL A 354 -14.51 -33.14 -6.14
CA VAL A 354 -15.46 -32.44 -7.00
C VAL A 354 -16.70 -33.32 -7.15
N ALA A 355 -17.78 -32.98 -6.45
CA ALA A 355 -19.05 -33.72 -6.54
C ALA A 355 -19.78 -33.39 -7.85
N GLY A 356 -19.79 -32.11 -8.25
CA GLY A 356 -20.54 -31.61 -9.40
C GLY A 356 -22.05 -31.45 -9.13
N VAL A 357 -22.69 -30.60 -9.91
CA VAL A 357 -24.13 -30.29 -9.81
C VAL A 357 -24.85 -30.86 -11.03
N ALA A 358 -25.73 -31.84 -10.83
CA ALA A 358 -26.38 -32.56 -11.92
C ALA A 358 -27.43 -31.73 -12.70
N ARG A 359 -28.05 -30.73 -12.06
CA ARG A 359 -29.06 -29.84 -12.66
C ARG A 359 -28.87 -28.39 -12.17
N PRO A 360 -27.85 -27.67 -12.67
CA PRO A 360 -27.48 -26.35 -12.17
C PRO A 360 -28.58 -25.30 -12.32
N ASP A 361 -29.40 -25.40 -13.37
CA ASP A 361 -30.53 -24.49 -13.59
C ASP A 361 -31.59 -24.62 -12.48
N GLN A 362 -31.93 -25.86 -12.10
CA GLN A 362 -32.94 -26.12 -11.06
C GLN A 362 -32.46 -25.68 -9.68
N VAL A 363 -31.16 -25.88 -9.38
CA VAL A 363 -30.53 -25.43 -8.14
C VAL A 363 -30.52 -23.90 -8.07
N SER A 364 -30.21 -23.23 -9.19
CA SER A 364 -30.21 -21.77 -9.26
C SER A 364 -31.60 -21.18 -9.04
N ASP A 365 -32.62 -21.77 -9.66
CA ASP A 365 -34.01 -21.34 -9.49
C ASP A 365 -34.53 -21.60 -8.08
N GLN A 366 -34.17 -22.73 -7.46
CA GLN A 366 -34.53 -23.05 -6.09
C GLN A 366 -33.91 -22.04 -5.11
N LEU A 367 -32.61 -21.76 -5.24
CA LEU A 367 -31.90 -20.81 -4.38
C LEU A 367 -32.48 -19.38 -4.48
N ARG A 368 -32.81 -18.92 -5.69
CA ARG A 368 -33.46 -17.61 -5.88
C ARG A 368 -34.82 -17.54 -5.19
N ARG A 369 -35.63 -18.60 -5.27
CA ARG A 369 -36.92 -18.68 -4.58
C ARG A 369 -36.74 -18.67 -3.06
N GLU A 370 -35.88 -19.54 -2.53
CA GLU A 370 -35.64 -19.63 -1.09
C GLU A 370 -35.13 -18.31 -0.50
N LEU A 371 -34.20 -17.62 -1.17
CA LEU A 371 -33.74 -16.30 -0.72
C LEU A 371 -34.84 -15.24 -0.77
N SER A 372 -35.68 -15.25 -1.81
CA SER A 372 -36.81 -14.32 -1.92
C SER A 372 -37.82 -14.47 -0.78
N GLU A 373 -37.95 -15.68 -0.23
CA GLU A 373 -38.88 -15.99 0.86
C GLU A 373 -38.26 -15.83 2.25
N GLN A 374 -36.94 -16.09 2.37
CA GLN A 374 -36.28 -16.22 3.66
C GLN A 374 -35.50 -14.99 4.09
N LEU A 375 -35.11 -14.06 3.20
CA LEU A 375 -34.14 -12.99 3.52
C LEU A 375 -34.64 -11.60 3.15
N ALA A 376 -34.44 -10.61 4.02
CA ALA A 376 -34.68 -9.20 3.73
C ALA A 376 -33.63 -8.30 4.40
N PRO A 377 -33.03 -7.30 3.71
CA PRO A 377 -33.17 -6.99 2.28
C PRO A 377 -32.65 -8.10 1.35
N GLN A 378 -32.90 -7.99 0.05
CA GLN A 378 -32.50 -9.00 -0.94
C GLN A 378 -31.05 -8.75 -1.40
N PRO A 379 -30.11 -9.68 -1.15
CA PRO A 379 -28.75 -9.53 -1.67
C PRO A 379 -28.74 -9.71 -3.19
N TYR A 380 -27.82 -9.02 -3.87
CA TYR A 380 -27.64 -9.18 -5.32
C TYR A 380 -26.73 -10.38 -5.58
N LEU A 381 -27.25 -11.36 -6.32
CA LEU A 381 -26.53 -12.58 -6.65
C LEU A 381 -26.18 -12.66 -8.12
N THR A 382 -24.90 -12.92 -8.40
CA THR A 382 -24.45 -13.35 -9.72
C THR A 382 -24.13 -14.84 -9.65
N MET A 383 -24.91 -15.65 -10.37
CA MET A 383 -24.72 -17.10 -10.43
C MET A 383 -24.11 -17.44 -11.78
N GLU A 384 -23.01 -18.17 -11.77
CA GLU A 384 -22.29 -18.58 -12.97
C GLU A 384 -22.09 -20.10 -12.97
N LEU A 385 -22.34 -20.71 -14.13
CA LEU A 385 -22.02 -22.11 -14.39
C LEU A 385 -20.55 -22.24 -14.78
N ILE A 386 -19.80 -23.04 -14.03
CA ILE A 386 -18.39 -23.32 -14.28
C ILE A 386 -18.24 -24.80 -14.61
N ASN A 387 -17.59 -25.13 -15.73
CA ASN A 387 -17.18 -26.51 -15.99
C ASN A 387 -15.75 -26.73 -15.45
N TYR A 388 -15.61 -27.65 -14.50
CA TYR A 388 -14.39 -27.91 -13.76
C TYR A 388 -14.13 -29.41 -13.65
N GLU A 389 -12.96 -29.88 -14.09
CA GLU A 389 -12.62 -31.33 -14.17
C GLU A 389 -13.69 -32.17 -14.90
N GLY A 390 -14.38 -31.59 -15.89
CA GLY A 390 -15.46 -32.25 -16.63
C GLY A 390 -16.80 -32.34 -15.90
N ARG A 391 -16.95 -31.69 -14.73
CA ARG A 391 -18.19 -31.58 -13.95
C ARG A 391 -18.66 -30.12 -13.89
N ASP A 392 -19.97 -29.95 -13.79
CA ASP A 392 -20.57 -28.62 -13.69
C ASP A 392 -20.64 -28.16 -12.23
N LEU A 393 -20.21 -26.93 -11.97
CA LEU A 393 -20.22 -26.26 -10.67
C LEU A 393 -21.03 -24.96 -10.78
N VAL A 394 -21.61 -24.51 -9.67
CA VAL A 394 -22.29 -23.21 -9.62
C VAL A 394 -21.51 -22.29 -8.69
N ARG A 395 -20.94 -21.22 -9.25
CA ARG A 395 -20.32 -20.12 -8.48
C ARG A 395 -21.36 -19.05 -8.25
N ILE A 396 -21.54 -18.67 -6.99
CA ILE A 396 -22.49 -17.66 -6.54
C ILE A 396 -21.68 -16.54 -5.92
N GLU A 397 -21.65 -15.39 -6.58
CA GLU A 397 -21.09 -14.17 -6.04
C GLU A 397 -22.20 -13.40 -5.32
N VAL A 398 -22.00 -13.19 -4.03
CA VAL A 398 -22.92 -12.46 -3.15
C VAL A 398 -22.44 -11.03 -3.05
N ARG A 399 -23.28 -10.09 -3.48
CA ARG A 399 -23.08 -8.66 -3.26
C ARG A 399 -24.19 -8.14 -2.36
N ALA A 400 -23.83 -7.24 -1.46
CA ALA A 400 -24.74 -6.59 -0.54
C ALA A 400 -25.00 -5.15 -1.03
N PRO A 401 -25.96 -4.92 -1.93
CA PRO A 401 -26.26 -3.58 -2.44
C PRO A 401 -26.94 -2.69 -1.40
N GLU A 402 -27.64 -3.31 -0.45
CA GLU A 402 -28.27 -2.63 0.68
C GLU A 402 -27.41 -2.80 1.95
N PRO A 403 -27.43 -1.82 2.86
CA PRO A 403 -26.74 -1.94 4.13
C PRO A 403 -27.25 -3.15 4.93
N PRO A 404 -26.40 -3.81 5.74
CA PRO A 404 -26.82 -4.85 6.69
C PRO A 404 -27.83 -4.29 7.73
N PRO A 405 -28.40 -5.10 8.65
CA PRO A 405 -28.40 -6.55 8.63
C PRO A 405 -29.38 -7.11 7.60
N TYR A 406 -28.93 -8.14 6.89
CA TYR A 406 -29.74 -9.08 6.14
C TYR A 406 -30.33 -10.06 7.15
N ILE A 407 -31.64 -9.93 7.39
CA ILE A 407 -32.38 -10.63 8.44
C ILE A 407 -33.22 -11.73 7.79
N SER A 408 -33.21 -12.90 8.40
CA SER A 408 -34.09 -13.98 7.97
C SER A 408 -35.55 -13.71 8.35
N ARG A 409 -36.49 -14.42 7.73
CA ARG A 409 -37.92 -14.28 7.98
C ARG A 409 -38.32 -14.54 9.45
N ASP A 410 -37.60 -15.42 10.12
CA ASP A 410 -37.76 -15.75 11.54
C ASP A 410 -37.03 -14.78 12.49
N GLY A 411 -36.40 -13.73 11.94
CA GLY A 411 -35.73 -12.68 12.72
C GLY A 411 -34.28 -12.99 13.12
N ALA A 412 -33.72 -14.11 12.64
CA ALA A 412 -32.34 -14.45 12.90
C ALA A 412 -31.39 -13.65 11.98
N ILE A 413 -30.23 -13.30 12.52
CA ILE A 413 -29.14 -12.67 11.77
C ILE A 413 -27.99 -13.66 11.77
N TYR A 414 -27.43 -13.96 10.61
CA TYR A 414 -26.30 -14.88 10.48
C TYR A 414 -25.01 -14.11 10.20
N VAL A 415 -23.90 -14.60 10.74
CA VAL A 415 -22.54 -14.08 10.55
C VAL A 415 -21.58 -15.24 10.32
N ARG A 416 -20.39 -14.95 9.80
CA ARG A 416 -19.31 -15.93 9.66
C ARG A 416 -18.37 -15.80 10.85
N ARG A 417 -18.06 -16.93 11.50
CA ARG A 417 -17.11 -17.02 12.61
C ARG A 417 -16.29 -18.28 12.44
N ASP A 418 -14.96 -18.16 12.45
CA ASP A 418 -14.02 -19.28 12.29
C ASP A 418 -14.28 -20.14 11.03
N GLY A 419 -14.79 -19.52 9.96
CA GLY A 419 -15.12 -20.23 8.71
C GLY A 419 -16.45 -21.00 8.73
N GLU A 420 -17.27 -20.85 9.76
CA GLU A 420 -18.62 -21.41 9.85
C GLU A 420 -19.70 -20.32 9.90
N THR A 421 -20.92 -20.70 9.48
CA THR A 421 -22.08 -19.80 9.45
C THR A 421 -22.90 -20.03 10.71
N VAL A 422 -22.94 -19.01 11.58
CA VAL A 422 -23.59 -19.09 12.89
C VAL A 422 -24.55 -17.92 13.12
N PRO A 423 -25.57 -18.07 13.99
CA PRO A 423 -26.38 -16.94 14.42
C PRO A 423 -25.54 -15.87 15.14
N ALA A 424 -25.79 -14.60 14.84
CA ALA A 424 -25.09 -13.46 15.40
C ALA A 424 -25.45 -13.27 16.88
N ASP A 425 -24.44 -12.94 17.69
CA ASP A 425 -24.66 -12.53 19.07
C ASP A 425 -25.05 -11.05 19.19
N ARG A 426 -25.42 -10.63 20.40
CA ARG A 426 -25.87 -9.25 20.67
C ARG A 426 -24.83 -8.20 20.25
N GLY A 427 -23.54 -8.47 20.44
CA GLY A 427 -22.48 -7.53 20.11
C GLY A 427 -22.32 -7.36 18.59
N GLU A 428 -22.36 -8.47 17.87
CA GLU A 428 -22.26 -8.51 16.40
C GLU A 428 -23.46 -7.84 15.73
N VAL A 429 -24.68 -8.04 16.25
CA VAL A 429 -25.88 -7.35 15.74
C VAL A 429 -25.75 -5.83 15.89
N ILE A 430 -25.26 -5.35 17.05
CA ILE A 430 -25.03 -3.91 17.27
C ILE A 430 -23.99 -3.37 16.30
N GLN A 431 -22.93 -4.13 16.00
CA GLN A 431 -21.91 -3.73 15.03
C GLN A 431 -22.45 -3.66 13.59
N LEU A 432 -23.28 -4.64 13.18
CA LEU A 432 -23.93 -4.63 11.86
C LEU A 432 -24.84 -3.41 11.71
N CYS A 433 -25.66 -3.10 12.71
CA CYS A 433 -26.53 -1.92 12.68
C CYS A 433 -25.74 -0.61 12.63
N ARG A 434 -24.59 -0.51 13.32
CA ARG A 434 -23.71 0.66 13.22
C ARG A 434 -23.12 0.82 11.82
N ARG A 435 -22.77 -0.28 11.15
CA ARG A 435 -22.32 -0.29 9.75
C ARG A 435 -23.45 0.02 8.75
N ALA A 436 -24.68 -0.33 9.08
CA ALA A 436 -25.85 -0.03 8.27
C ALA A 436 -26.22 1.44 8.24
N ILE A 437 -26.23 2.04 9.44
CA ILE A 437 -26.35 3.48 9.64
C ILE A 437 -25.23 4.20 8.92
N ALA A 438 -24.13 3.47 8.73
CA ALA A 438 -23.04 3.89 7.92
C ALA A 438 -23.27 3.89 6.42
N GLU A 439 -23.60 2.80 5.78
CA GLU A 439 -23.59 2.76 4.31
C GLU A 439 -24.78 3.48 3.60
N GLY A 440 -25.52 4.37 4.28
CA GLY A 440 -26.29 5.45 3.63
C GLY A 440 -27.79 5.22 3.41
N ALA A 441 -28.61 5.29 4.47
CA ALA A 441 -30.03 5.63 4.32
C ALA A 441 -30.16 7.12 3.90
N SER A 442 -30.49 7.36 2.63
CA SER A 442 -30.58 8.71 2.05
C SER A 442 -31.71 9.54 2.69
N SER A 443 -31.48 10.84 2.80
CA SER A 443 -32.50 11.84 3.08
C SER A 443 -32.42 12.93 2.01
N PRO A 444 -33.52 13.65 1.76
CA PRO A 444 -33.59 14.72 0.75
C PRO A 444 -32.65 15.93 0.96
N LEU A 445 -31.74 15.91 1.93
CA LEU A 445 -30.80 16.98 2.25
C LEU A 445 -29.39 16.74 1.72
N ASP A 446 -29.20 15.71 0.90
CA ASP A 446 -27.88 15.27 0.50
C ASP A 446 -27.81 14.98 -1.01
N ASN A 447 -27.41 16.01 -1.75
CA ASN A 447 -27.20 16.01 -3.19
C ASN A 447 -25.73 15.74 -3.58
N GLY A 448 -24.93 15.13 -2.70
CA GLY A 448 -23.57 14.69 -3.02
C GLY A 448 -22.56 15.84 -3.21
N GLN A 449 -22.80 17.00 -2.60
CA GLN A 449 -21.79 18.05 -2.46
C GLN A 449 -21.19 18.04 -1.05
N ASP A 450 -19.97 18.57 -0.92
CA ASP A 450 -19.23 18.73 0.34
C ASP A 450 -20.11 19.35 1.45
N LEU A 451 -19.89 18.92 2.70
CA LEU A 451 -20.64 19.39 3.87
C LEU A 451 -20.58 20.92 4.01
N ASP A 452 -21.72 21.60 3.83
CA ASP A 452 -21.83 23.04 4.10
C ASP A 452 -21.77 23.27 5.63
N LEU A 453 -20.59 23.69 6.10
CA LEU A 453 -20.33 23.94 7.52
C LEU A 453 -21.20 25.11 8.02
N PRO A 454 -21.78 25.00 9.23
CA PRO A 454 -22.45 26.15 9.85
C PRO A 454 -21.51 27.35 9.98
N ARG A 455 -22.00 28.55 9.71
CA ARG A 455 -21.21 29.81 9.77
C ARG A 455 -21.06 30.36 11.19
N SER A 456 -21.57 29.64 12.20
CA SER A 456 -21.52 30.04 13.60
C SER A 456 -21.50 28.82 14.51
N GLY A 457 -20.95 28.95 15.71
CA GLY A 457 -20.78 27.83 16.63
C GLY A 457 -19.34 27.32 16.63
N VAL A 458 -19.12 26.21 17.30
CA VAL A 458 -17.79 25.59 17.43
C VAL A 458 -17.85 24.10 17.15
N GLU A 459 -16.76 23.54 16.66
CA GLU A 459 -16.60 22.13 16.34
C GLU A 459 -15.43 21.55 17.12
N ILE A 460 -15.55 20.35 17.67
CA ILE A 460 -14.40 19.62 18.20
C ILE A 460 -13.81 18.78 17.08
N VAL A 461 -12.66 19.21 16.57
CA VAL A 461 -11.97 18.57 15.44
C VAL A 461 -11.12 17.39 15.89
N THR A 462 -10.56 17.46 17.10
CA THR A 462 -9.67 16.41 17.61
C THR A 462 -9.86 16.22 19.11
N ALA A 463 -9.95 14.97 19.56
CA ALA A 463 -9.91 14.61 20.98
C ALA A 463 -8.93 13.45 21.19
N GLN A 464 -7.81 13.70 21.87
CA GLN A 464 -6.75 12.71 22.09
C GLN A 464 -6.45 12.55 23.57
N LYS A 465 -6.38 11.29 24.02
CA LYS A 465 -5.92 10.96 25.38
C LYS A 465 -4.40 10.88 25.38
N ARG A 466 -3.74 11.80 26.07
CA ARG A 466 -2.29 11.78 26.27
C ARG A 466 -2.02 11.73 27.76
N VAL A 467 -1.26 10.74 28.20
CA VAL A 467 -0.84 10.59 29.61
C VAL A 467 -2.03 10.63 30.58
N GLY A 468 -3.08 9.86 30.29
CA GLY A 468 -4.29 9.79 31.12
C GLY A 468 -5.25 10.99 31.04
N VAL A 469 -4.81 12.13 30.50
CA VAL A 469 -5.62 13.37 30.37
C VAL A 469 -6.07 13.57 28.92
N TRP A 470 -7.29 14.07 28.75
CA TRP A 470 -7.85 14.30 27.42
C TRP A 470 -7.63 15.73 26.96
N GLN A 471 -7.02 15.86 25.78
CA GLN A 471 -6.83 17.13 25.09
C GLN A 471 -7.82 17.23 23.95
N TYR A 472 -8.41 18.42 23.81
CA TYR A 472 -9.36 18.75 22.75
C TYR A 472 -8.84 19.90 21.93
N GLU A 473 -9.06 19.80 20.64
CA GLU A 473 -8.90 20.90 19.70
C GLU A 473 -10.29 21.35 19.26
N VAL A 474 -10.62 22.60 19.59
CA VAL A 474 -11.90 23.22 19.21
C VAL A 474 -11.65 24.22 18.10
N ARG A 475 -12.38 24.10 16.99
CA ARG A 475 -12.40 25.05 15.88
C ARG A 475 -13.60 26.00 16.06
N ASP A 476 -13.35 27.32 16.17
CA ASP A 476 -14.42 28.33 16.07
C ASP A 476 -14.78 28.52 14.59
N LEU A 477 -16.04 28.28 14.22
CA LEU A 477 -16.50 28.31 12.83
C LEU A 477 -16.51 29.73 12.22
N ARG A 478 -16.25 30.78 13.01
CA ARG A 478 -16.15 32.16 12.54
C ARG A 478 -14.71 32.62 12.30
N THR A 479 -13.74 32.06 13.02
CA THR A 479 -12.35 32.58 13.05
C THR A 479 -11.29 31.50 12.84
N THR A 480 -11.66 30.22 12.80
CA THR A 480 -10.81 29.04 12.50
C THR A 480 -9.59 28.85 13.41
N ALA A 481 -9.50 29.54 14.55
CA ALA A 481 -8.44 29.37 15.52
C ALA A 481 -8.71 28.15 16.42
N GLY A 482 -7.70 27.29 16.60
CA GLY A 482 -7.76 26.11 17.48
C GLY A 482 -7.61 26.49 18.96
N VAL A 483 -8.49 25.97 19.82
CA VAL A 483 -8.48 26.22 21.27
C VAL A 483 -8.31 24.93 22.05
N THR A 484 -7.43 24.95 23.05
CA THR A 484 -7.16 23.84 23.98
C THR A 484 -8.02 23.92 25.24
N ARG A 485 -8.26 22.78 25.91
CA ARG A 485 -9.15 22.65 27.08
C ARG A 485 -8.88 23.65 28.21
N ASP A 486 -7.62 23.93 28.49
CA ASP A 486 -7.13 24.85 29.52
C ASP A 486 -7.41 26.32 29.20
N ARG A 487 -7.58 26.66 27.92
CA ARG A 487 -7.89 28.03 27.45
C ARG A 487 -9.35 28.18 27.02
N ALA A 488 -10.14 27.12 27.13
CA ALA A 488 -11.53 27.08 26.70
C ALA A 488 -12.44 27.78 27.72
N GLN A 489 -12.95 28.96 27.36
CA GLN A 489 -13.95 29.71 28.13
C GLN A 489 -15.28 29.79 27.38
N GLY A 490 -16.39 29.96 28.11
CA GLY A 490 -17.73 30.10 27.54
C GLY A 490 -18.13 28.93 26.63
N LEU A 491 -18.41 29.21 25.36
CA LEU A 491 -18.90 28.21 24.40
C LEU A 491 -17.90 27.06 24.13
N TRP A 492 -16.60 27.33 24.22
CA TRP A 492 -15.56 26.30 24.04
C TRP A 492 -15.54 25.31 25.20
N SER A 493 -15.69 25.81 26.43
CA SER A 493 -15.77 24.97 27.64
C SER A 493 -17.03 24.09 27.60
N TYR A 494 -18.16 24.66 27.19
CA TYR A 494 -19.41 23.93 26.99
C TYR A 494 -19.25 22.79 25.97
N ALA A 495 -18.72 23.07 24.79
CA ALA A 495 -18.51 22.07 23.75
C ALA A 495 -17.65 20.90 24.26
N ILE A 496 -16.55 21.22 24.93
CA ILE A 496 -15.64 20.20 25.49
C ILE A 496 -16.32 19.36 26.57
N SER A 497 -17.03 20.00 27.52
CA SER A 497 -17.75 19.28 28.58
C SER A 497 -18.80 18.33 28.02
N ARG A 498 -19.52 18.72 26.96
CA ARG A 498 -20.55 17.89 26.34
C ARG A 498 -19.97 16.75 25.53
N TYR A 499 -18.86 16.99 24.85
CA TYR A 499 -18.11 15.95 24.15
C TYR A 499 -17.49 14.94 25.13
N GLU A 500 -17.15 15.37 26.35
CA GLU A 500 -16.74 14.46 27.42
C GLU A 500 -17.85 13.57 27.91
N ASP A 501 -19.03 14.13 28.16
CA ASP A 501 -20.18 13.33 28.55
C ASP A 501 -20.57 12.32 27.45
N LEU A 502 -20.38 12.69 26.17
CA LEU A 502 -20.52 11.77 25.03
C LEU A 502 -19.47 10.65 25.06
N ARG A 503 -18.19 11.01 25.21
CA ARG A 503 -17.06 10.07 25.25
C ARG A 503 -17.15 9.09 26.42
N ASP A 504 -17.56 9.59 27.59
CA ASP A 504 -17.68 8.79 28.81
C ASP A 504 -18.99 7.99 28.87
N GLY A 505 -19.79 8.01 27.79
CA GLY A 505 -21.02 7.23 27.65
C GLY A 505 -22.15 7.69 28.56
N ARG A 506 -22.04 8.88 29.18
CA ARG A 506 -23.09 9.48 30.01
C ARG A 506 -24.24 9.99 29.17
N ILE A 507 -23.99 10.26 27.89
CA ILE A 507 -25.00 10.66 26.92
C ILE A 507 -24.93 9.72 25.72
N ASP A 508 -26.07 9.11 25.41
CA ASP A 508 -26.24 8.34 24.18
C ASP A 508 -26.75 9.26 23.06
N ILE A 509 -25.83 9.73 22.22
CA ILE A 509 -26.14 10.62 21.09
C ILE A 509 -26.99 9.91 20.02
N GLN A 510 -26.90 8.58 19.90
CA GLN A 510 -27.59 7.86 18.84
C GLN A 510 -29.11 7.82 19.06
N SER A 511 -29.56 7.80 20.31
CA SER A 511 -30.98 7.82 20.68
C SER A 511 -31.56 9.23 20.87
N GLN A 512 -30.72 10.25 21.00
CA GLN A 512 -31.14 11.64 21.25
C GLN A 512 -31.11 12.55 20.02
N VAL A 513 -30.44 12.14 18.95
CA VAL A 513 -30.37 12.92 17.71
C VAL A 513 -31.55 12.61 16.80
N LYS A 514 -32.22 13.66 16.35
CA LYS A 514 -33.19 13.59 15.26
C LYS A 514 -32.47 13.72 13.93
N TRP A 515 -32.30 12.59 13.26
CA TRP A 515 -31.61 12.51 11.97
C TRP A 515 -32.54 12.79 10.80
N ARG A 516 -32.03 13.52 9.80
CA ARG A 516 -32.62 13.65 8.47
C ARG A 516 -31.51 13.53 7.44
N GLY A 517 -31.05 12.30 7.21
CA GLY A 517 -29.96 12.00 6.29
C GLY A 517 -28.63 11.94 6.98
N ARG A 518 -27.63 12.57 6.37
CA ARG A 518 -26.34 12.80 7.00
C ARG A 518 -26.35 13.93 8.02
N LEU A 519 -27.39 14.76 8.05
CA LEU A 519 -27.56 15.85 9.03
C LEU A 519 -28.48 15.42 10.18
N GLY A 520 -28.11 15.77 11.41
CA GLY A 520 -28.91 15.49 12.59
C GLY A 520 -28.96 16.68 13.55
N MET A 521 -30.12 16.88 14.17
CA MET A 521 -30.28 17.85 15.25
C MET A 521 -30.18 17.09 16.57
N TRP A 522 -29.16 17.42 17.37
CA TRP A 522 -29.01 16.84 18.69
C TRP A 522 -29.86 17.59 19.72
N ARG A 523 -29.82 18.93 19.70
CA ARG A 523 -30.53 19.73 20.72
C ARG A 523 -30.85 21.13 20.21
N ALA A 524 -31.93 21.71 20.74
CA ALA A 524 -32.23 23.13 20.62
C ALA A 524 -32.50 23.73 22.01
N TYR A 525 -31.84 24.83 22.36
CA TYR A 525 -31.97 25.47 23.67
C TYR A 525 -31.95 26.99 23.57
N ARG A 526 -32.51 27.68 24.57
CA ARG A 526 -32.57 29.15 24.61
C ARG A 526 -31.44 29.74 25.43
N GLN A 527 -30.67 30.62 24.81
CA GLN A 527 -29.62 31.42 25.45
C GLN A 527 -29.97 32.91 25.27
N GLY A 528 -30.41 33.55 26.36
CA GLY A 528 -31.04 34.87 26.30
C GLY A 528 -32.31 34.88 25.44
N ASN A 529 -32.40 35.80 24.47
CA ASN A 529 -33.55 35.91 23.55
C ASN A 529 -33.34 35.15 22.22
N ARG A 530 -32.28 34.35 22.10
CA ARG A 530 -31.90 33.64 20.86
C ARG A 530 -31.93 32.14 21.06
N THR A 531 -32.27 31.41 20.00
CA THR A 531 -32.24 29.94 19.99
C THR A 531 -30.88 29.47 19.48
N LYS A 532 -30.34 28.45 20.14
CA LYS A 532 -29.06 27.80 19.82
C LYS A 532 -29.29 26.32 19.55
N TYR A 533 -28.45 25.75 18.70
CA TYR A 533 -28.55 24.36 18.26
C TYR A 533 -27.22 23.64 18.44
N ASP A 534 -27.30 22.41 18.94
CA ASP A 534 -26.22 21.43 18.82
C ASP A 534 -26.60 20.49 17.67
N LEU A 535 -25.72 20.41 16.67
CA LEU A 535 -25.95 19.74 15.40
C LEU A 535 -24.88 18.66 15.19
N VAL A 536 -25.22 17.63 14.44
CA VAL A 536 -24.30 16.54 14.11
C VAL A 536 -24.37 16.23 12.62
N HIS A 537 -23.23 15.88 12.06
CA HIS A 537 -23.14 15.28 10.75
C HIS A 537 -22.51 13.89 10.88
N ARG A 538 -22.94 12.97 10.03
CA ARG A 538 -22.33 11.66 9.86
C ARG A 538 -21.82 11.52 8.44
N ASP A 539 -20.69 10.83 8.27
CA ASP A 539 -20.06 10.63 6.97
C ASP A 539 -20.92 9.76 6.02
N ALA A 540 -20.40 9.40 4.85
CA ALA A 540 -21.09 8.48 3.92
C ALA A 540 -21.04 7.02 4.38
N ASN A 541 -20.16 6.75 5.35
CA ASN A 541 -20.35 5.69 6.32
C ASN A 541 -21.32 6.31 7.36
N GLY A 542 -21.23 6.15 8.67
CA GLY A 542 -22.32 6.64 9.57
C GLY A 542 -21.74 7.00 10.89
N VAL A 543 -20.45 7.22 10.82
CA VAL A 543 -19.60 7.67 11.85
C VAL A 543 -19.93 9.15 11.92
N ILE A 544 -20.37 9.57 13.09
CA ILE A 544 -20.48 10.99 13.38
C ILE A 544 -19.06 11.54 13.28
N ASP A 545 -18.79 12.22 12.19
CA ASP A 545 -17.50 12.80 11.84
C ASP A 545 -17.43 14.27 12.26
N HIS A 546 -18.59 14.95 12.37
CA HIS A 546 -18.66 16.32 12.86
C HIS A 546 -19.76 16.50 13.92
N VAL A 547 -19.41 17.21 15.01
CA VAL A 547 -20.35 17.67 16.05
C VAL A 547 -20.18 19.16 16.26
N PHE A 548 -21.24 19.92 16.01
CA PHE A 548 -21.29 21.37 16.13
C PHE A 548 -22.06 21.77 17.38
N PHE A 549 -21.51 22.70 18.15
CA PHE A 549 -22.09 23.15 19.42
C PHE A 549 -22.44 24.65 19.39
N GLY A 550 -23.61 25.00 19.91
CA GLY A 550 -24.08 26.39 20.08
C GLY A 550 -24.24 27.21 18.80
N VAL A 551 -24.62 26.54 17.71
CA VAL A 551 -24.91 27.15 16.40
C VAL A 551 -26.12 28.08 16.52
N SER A 552 -26.03 29.29 15.96
CA SER A 552 -27.12 30.29 16.00
C SER A 552 -28.00 30.19 14.75
N ASP A 553 -29.26 30.64 14.83
CA ASP A 553 -30.20 30.68 13.70
C ASP A 553 -29.59 31.33 12.42
N TRP A 554 -28.84 32.43 12.56
CA TRP A 554 -28.24 33.14 11.42
C TRP A 554 -27.05 32.39 10.77
N GLY A 555 -26.47 31.42 11.46
CA GLY A 555 -25.30 30.66 10.98
C GLY A 555 -25.67 29.34 10.30
N LEU A 556 -26.97 29.07 10.09
CA LEU A 556 -27.46 27.86 9.46
C LEU A 556 -27.58 28.08 7.94
N GLY A 557 -26.91 27.24 7.15
CA GLY A 557 -27.10 27.14 5.70
C GLY A 557 -28.47 26.55 5.32
N GLU A 558 -28.81 26.54 4.04
CA GLU A 558 -30.13 26.10 3.54
C GLU A 558 -30.47 24.66 3.97
N GLY A 559 -29.49 23.73 3.91
CA GLY A 559 -29.67 22.34 4.35
C GLY A 559 -29.96 22.19 5.85
N TRP A 560 -29.28 22.98 6.68
CA TRP A 560 -29.50 23.00 8.14
C TRP A 560 -30.82 23.70 8.53
N GLN A 561 -31.27 24.69 7.76
CA GLN A 561 -32.57 25.33 8.00
C GLN A 561 -33.74 24.42 7.64
N ALA A 562 -33.62 23.65 6.55
CA ALA A 562 -34.63 22.67 6.15
C ALA A 562 -34.82 21.54 7.18
N LEU A 563 -33.77 21.18 7.92
CA LEU A 563 -33.86 20.28 9.08
C LEU A 563 -34.75 20.83 10.21
N LEU A 564 -34.83 22.17 10.35
CA LEU A 564 -35.50 22.85 11.46
C LEU A 564 -36.89 23.42 11.11
N GLY A 565 -37.30 23.40 9.84
CA GLY A 565 -38.48 24.10 9.31
C GLY A 565 -39.86 23.52 9.66
N GLU A 566 -39.95 22.25 10.08
CA GLU A 566 -41.21 21.62 10.52
C GLU A 566 -41.30 21.60 12.05
N ARG A 567 -41.34 22.80 12.66
CA ARG A 567 -41.53 22.99 14.11
C ARG A 567 -43.01 23.18 14.43
N GLU A 568 -43.74 22.11 14.67
CA GLU A 568 -44.93 22.18 15.53
C GLU A 568 -44.74 21.26 16.73
N GLY A 569 -44.41 21.85 17.89
CA GLY A 569 -44.82 21.28 19.18
C GLY A 569 -43.78 20.71 20.16
N GLU A 570 -42.47 21.01 20.08
CA GLU A 570 -41.51 20.48 21.08
C GLU A 570 -40.79 21.52 21.96
N ALA A 571 -40.48 21.08 23.18
CA ALA A 571 -40.03 21.88 24.31
C ALA A 571 -38.60 22.41 24.13
N VAL A 572 -38.46 23.74 24.14
CA VAL A 572 -37.15 24.41 24.18
C VAL A 572 -36.63 24.37 25.63
N GLU A 573 -35.50 23.72 25.85
CA GLU A 573 -34.86 23.65 27.16
C GLU A 573 -34.21 25.00 27.54
N GLN A 574 -34.22 25.36 28.83
CA GLN A 574 -33.52 26.54 29.36
C GLN A 574 -32.07 26.21 29.79
N GLU A 575 -31.16 27.17 29.65
CA GLU A 575 -29.71 27.08 29.83
C GLU A 575 -29.22 26.18 31.01
N PRO A 576 -28.16 25.35 30.81
CA PRO A 576 -27.46 24.70 31.92
C PRO A 576 -26.49 25.67 32.62
N ARG A 577 -26.34 25.51 33.95
CA ARG A 577 -25.63 26.38 34.94
C ARG A 577 -24.17 26.78 34.66
N ALA A 578 -23.54 26.37 33.56
CA ALA A 578 -22.09 26.50 33.33
C ALA A 578 -21.63 27.88 32.79
N PHE A 579 -22.52 28.88 32.70
CA PHE A 579 -22.24 30.21 32.12
C PHE A 579 -22.15 31.35 33.17
N ARG A 580 -21.78 31.08 34.42
CA ARG A 580 -21.55 32.15 35.41
C ARG A 580 -20.08 32.28 35.78
N ASP A 581 -19.56 33.49 35.56
CA ASP A 581 -18.23 33.98 35.94
C ASP A 581 -18.15 34.23 37.45
N ASP A 582 -18.04 33.18 38.27
CA ASP A 582 -17.68 33.36 39.69
C ASP A 582 -16.30 32.74 39.98
N GLU A 583 -15.34 33.60 40.37
CA GLU A 583 -14.00 33.23 40.84
C GLU A 583 -14.07 32.45 42.17
N PRO A 584 -13.34 31.33 42.35
CA PRO A 584 -13.21 30.69 43.65
C PRO A 584 -12.12 31.37 44.49
N GLN A 585 -12.52 31.89 45.65
CA GLN A 585 -11.65 32.40 46.73
C GLN A 585 -10.82 31.29 47.38
N LEU A 586 -9.52 31.53 47.59
CA LEU A 586 -8.61 30.69 48.36
C LEU A 586 -8.48 31.17 49.82
N PRO A 587 -8.63 30.30 50.83
CA PRO A 587 -8.11 30.53 52.18
C PRO A 587 -6.74 29.85 52.41
N ALA A 588 -5.91 30.49 53.24
CA ALA A 588 -4.48 30.24 53.43
C ALA A 588 -4.10 29.13 54.44
N GLU A 589 -3.04 28.41 54.06
CA GLU A 589 -1.98 27.67 54.79
C GLU A 589 -2.24 26.94 56.13
N SER A 590 -2.09 25.60 56.12
CA SER A 590 -1.11 24.88 56.95
C SER A 590 -0.83 23.46 56.41
N ASN A 591 0.41 23.03 56.61
CA ASN A 591 1.21 22.06 55.86
C ASN A 591 0.88 20.56 56.04
N ASN A 592 1.29 19.81 55.00
CA ASN A 592 1.64 18.39 54.91
C ASN A 592 0.52 17.34 54.79
N GLY A 593 0.11 17.15 53.53
CA GLY A 593 -0.21 15.84 52.97
C GLY A 593 0.28 15.80 51.53
N GLU A 594 1.52 15.33 51.31
CA GLU A 594 1.96 14.87 50.00
C GLU A 594 0.95 13.83 49.49
N LEU A 595 0.34 14.13 48.34
CA LEU A 595 -0.32 13.17 47.47
C LEU A 595 0.31 13.34 46.09
N PRO A 596 0.56 12.23 45.40
CA PRO A 596 1.88 11.90 44.89
C PRO A 596 2.20 12.62 43.57
N SER A 597 3.49 12.89 43.36
CA SER A 597 4.09 12.91 42.03
C SER A 597 3.54 11.75 41.19
N PRO A 598 3.50 11.84 39.86
CA PRO A 598 3.74 10.63 39.09
C PRO A 598 5.18 10.20 39.42
N ASP A 599 5.35 9.39 40.46
CA ASP A 599 6.32 8.31 40.36
C ASP A 599 5.69 7.30 39.40
N GLY A 600 6.03 7.25 38.12
CA GLY A 600 7.15 7.89 37.45
C GLY A 600 6.88 8.03 35.95
N GLU A 601 6.47 9.21 35.52
CA GLU A 601 6.95 9.68 34.22
C GLU A 601 8.14 10.58 34.51
N ALA A 602 9.32 10.05 34.24
CA ALA A 602 10.56 10.80 34.33
C ALA A 602 10.38 12.17 33.64
N PRO A 603 10.95 13.26 34.18
CA PRO A 603 10.92 14.56 33.54
C PRO A 603 11.30 14.39 32.06
N TRP A 604 10.48 14.90 31.14
CA TRP A 604 10.78 14.82 29.70
C TRP A 604 12.18 15.37 29.42
N GLY A 605 12.61 16.42 30.13
CA GLY A 605 13.98 16.94 30.15
C GLY A 605 14.99 16.10 30.92
N GLU A 606 14.94 14.78 30.81
CA GLU A 606 15.93 13.88 31.41
C GLU A 606 17.31 14.14 30.77
N ARG A 607 18.35 14.20 31.61
CA ARG A 607 19.75 14.25 31.17
C ARG A 607 20.41 12.93 31.54
N ARG A 608 21.19 12.38 30.60
CA ARG A 608 22.04 11.21 30.84
C ARG A 608 23.48 11.51 30.46
N TYR A 609 24.41 10.90 31.19
CA TYR A 609 25.83 10.98 30.85
C TYR A 609 26.07 10.29 29.51
N ARG A 610 26.76 10.98 28.60
CA ARG A 610 27.35 10.35 27.41
C ARG A 610 28.75 9.86 27.73
N TRP A 611 28.90 8.54 27.88
CA TRP A 611 30.17 7.89 28.20
C TRP A 611 30.92 7.43 26.93
N ARG A 612 32.23 7.70 26.84
CA ARG A 612 33.16 7.02 25.93
C ARG A 612 34.38 6.53 26.71
N GLY A 613 34.55 5.22 26.78
CA GLY A 613 35.58 4.60 27.62
C GLY A 613 35.37 4.97 29.09
N ARG A 614 36.36 5.64 29.69
CA ARG A 614 36.28 6.10 31.09
C ARG A 614 35.78 7.54 31.24
N GLY A 615 35.70 8.32 30.17
CA GLY A 615 35.26 9.71 30.22
C GLY A 615 33.77 9.85 29.92
N GLY A 616 33.08 10.70 30.66
CA GLY A 616 31.66 11.01 30.52
C GLY A 616 31.40 12.50 30.47
N LEU A 617 30.43 12.90 29.66
CA LEU A 617 29.96 14.27 29.56
C LEU A 617 28.51 14.34 30.04
N TRP A 618 28.22 15.25 30.96
CA TRP A 618 26.87 15.48 31.49
C TRP A 618 26.16 16.63 30.80
N HIS A 619 26.84 17.78 30.74
CA HIS A 619 26.21 19.04 30.38
C HIS A 619 27.26 20.05 29.90
N ILE A 620 26.87 20.91 28.95
CA ILE A 620 27.62 22.09 28.53
C ILE A 620 26.74 23.31 28.81
N SER A 621 27.22 24.23 29.64
CA SER A 621 26.52 25.47 30.03
C SER A 621 27.35 26.71 29.68
N GLY A 622 26.70 27.89 29.60
CA GLY A 622 27.40 29.17 29.50
C GLY A 622 27.64 29.78 30.88
N ASP A 623 28.82 30.37 31.11
CA ASP A 623 29.08 31.19 32.30
C ASP A 623 28.48 32.60 32.19
N GLU A 624 28.70 33.46 33.19
CA GLU A 624 28.21 34.85 33.21
C GLU A 624 28.70 35.71 32.02
N GLN A 625 29.74 35.27 31.31
CA GLN A 625 30.31 35.91 30.12
C GLN A 625 29.95 35.15 28.83
N SER A 626 29.01 34.20 28.89
CA SER A 626 28.60 33.31 27.80
C SER A 626 29.72 32.41 27.24
N LEU A 627 30.77 32.15 28.03
CA LEU A 627 31.83 31.18 27.68
C LEU A 627 31.42 29.76 28.11
N PRO A 628 31.69 28.73 27.29
CA PRO A 628 31.26 27.37 27.57
C PRO A 628 31.97 26.76 28.79
N ARG A 629 31.20 26.03 29.59
CA ARG A 629 31.60 25.26 30.77
C ARG A 629 31.10 23.84 30.67
N PHE A 630 31.96 22.89 31.01
CA PHE A 630 31.72 21.46 30.79
C PHE A 630 31.66 20.72 32.12
N ASP A 631 30.55 20.01 32.35
CA ASP A 631 30.40 19.10 33.47
C ASP A 631 30.84 17.70 33.03
N LEU A 632 32.04 17.31 33.45
CA LEU A 632 32.70 16.08 33.05
C LEU A 632 32.72 15.06 34.19
N ALA A 633 32.83 13.78 33.86
CA ALA A 633 32.97 12.71 34.83
C ALA A 633 33.95 11.64 34.33
N MET A 634 34.78 11.08 35.22
CA MET A 634 35.73 10.02 34.90
C MET A 634 35.52 8.79 35.77
N LYS A 635 35.44 7.62 35.14
CA LYS A 635 35.41 6.32 35.83
C LYS A 635 36.83 5.89 36.23
N ASP A 636 36.96 5.24 37.38
CA ASP A 636 38.19 4.56 37.79
C ASP A 636 38.59 3.41 36.83
N LYS A 637 39.71 2.73 37.11
CA LYS A 637 40.21 1.65 36.22
C LYS A 637 39.25 0.46 36.17
N GLU A 638 38.52 0.24 37.26
CA GLU A 638 37.59 -0.85 37.47
C GLU A 638 36.15 -0.52 37.01
N GLY A 639 35.85 0.75 36.70
CA GLY A 639 34.54 1.24 36.27
C GLY A 639 33.53 1.46 37.40
N VAL A 640 33.95 1.38 38.67
CA VAL A 640 33.08 1.28 39.84
C VAL A 640 32.82 2.64 40.48
N THR A 641 33.83 3.51 40.56
CA THR A 641 33.69 4.86 41.09
C THR A 641 33.73 5.92 40.00
N ILE A 642 32.88 6.94 40.12
CA ILE A 642 32.79 8.09 39.21
C ILE A 642 33.34 9.32 39.95
N GLN A 643 34.33 9.97 39.35
CA GLN A 643 34.84 11.27 39.80
C GLN A 643 34.32 12.38 38.90
N GLU A 644 33.63 13.37 39.46
CA GLU A 644 33.04 14.49 38.73
C GLU A 644 33.95 15.72 38.74
N PHE A 645 33.96 16.43 37.62
CA PHE A 645 34.68 17.68 37.39
C PHE A 645 33.67 18.71 36.86
N PRO A 646 33.01 19.49 37.74
CA PRO A 646 32.01 20.46 37.33
C PRO A 646 32.65 21.73 36.76
N ALA A 647 31.93 22.39 35.85
CA ALA A 647 32.26 23.70 35.29
C ALA A 647 33.72 23.83 34.77
N VAL A 648 34.23 22.82 34.08
CA VAL A 648 35.56 22.85 33.48
C VAL A 648 35.56 23.85 32.33
N PRO A 649 36.48 24.83 32.25
CA PRO A 649 36.58 25.74 31.11
C PRO A 649 37.18 25.04 29.89
N ARG A 650 36.77 25.45 28.68
CA ARG A 650 37.24 24.88 27.40
C ARG A 650 38.76 24.73 27.31
N GLU A 651 39.52 25.71 27.79
CA GLU A 651 40.98 25.75 27.75
C GLU A 651 41.67 24.59 28.50
N LYS A 652 40.95 23.96 29.44
CA LYS A 652 41.45 22.83 30.23
C LYS A 652 41.06 21.46 29.64
N LEU A 653 40.32 21.44 28.53
CA LEU A 653 39.96 20.20 27.84
C LEU A 653 41.12 19.68 27.01
N THR A 654 41.46 18.41 27.18
CA THR A 654 42.39 17.71 26.31
C THR A 654 41.70 17.29 25.01
N GLU A 655 42.46 16.95 23.98
CA GLU A 655 41.93 16.39 22.72
C GLU A 655 41.01 15.17 22.92
N ALA A 656 41.27 14.35 23.94
CA ALA A 656 40.41 13.23 24.27
C ALA A 656 38.99 13.66 24.71
N TRP A 657 38.88 14.77 25.46
CA TRP A 657 37.60 15.35 25.85
C TRP A 657 36.90 16.05 24.69
N LEU A 658 37.66 16.76 23.83
CA LEU A 658 37.11 17.37 22.62
C LEU A 658 36.55 16.33 21.65
N ASN A 659 37.23 15.19 21.48
CA ASN A 659 36.72 14.07 20.70
C ASN A 659 35.47 13.42 21.31
N LEU A 660 35.32 13.45 22.64
CA LEU A 660 34.07 13.03 23.27
C LEU A 660 32.94 14.02 22.97
N ILE A 661 33.20 15.33 22.85
CA ILE A 661 32.17 16.37 22.64
C ILE A 661 31.73 16.44 21.17
N ARG A 662 32.68 16.32 20.23
CA ARG A 662 32.44 16.45 18.78
C ARG A 662 31.61 15.28 18.24
N VAL A 663 30.42 15.58 17.72
CA VAL A 663 29.55 14.58 17.07
C VAL A 663 29.36 14.93 15.60
N PRO A 664 29.55 13.98 14.67
CA PRO A 664 29.21 14.20 13.26
C PRO A 664 27.73 14.55 13.10
N ARG A 665 27.40 15.49 12.21
CA ARG A 665 26.00 15.86 11.91
C ARG A 665 25.20 14.65 11.40
N PRO A 666 23.88 14.57 11.66
CA PRO A 666 23.04 13.53 11.07
C PRO A 666 22.96 13.70 9.55
N ARG A 667 22.72 12.62 8.81
CA ARG A 667 22.68 12.61 7.32
C ARG A 667 21.29 12.87 6.72
N THR A 668 20.34 13.28 7.57
CA THR A 668 18.94 13.51 7.20
C THR A 668 18.37 14.68 8.01
N GLY A 669 17.42 15.41 7.41
CA GLY A 669 16.77 16.58 8.01
C GLY A 669 17.32 17.91 7.46
N ILE A 670 16.94 19.01 8.12
CA ILE A 670 17.36 20.38 7.78
C ILE A 670 17.85 21.10 9.03
N GLU A 671 19.01 21.73 8.95
CA GLU A 671 19.52 22.64 9.98
C GLU A 671 19.14 24.08 9.59
N VAL A 672 18.66 24.86 10.57
CA VAL A 672 18.55 26.32 10.42
C VAL A 672 19.88 26.92 10.91
N VAL A 673 20.73 27.32 9.97
CA VAL A 673 22.11 27.78 10.22
C VAL A 673 22.14 29.18 10.81
N SER A 674 21.25 30.05 10.34
CA SER A 674 21.11 31.40 10.90
C SER A 674 19.72 31.95 10.67
N MET A 675 19.31 32.83 11.59
CA MET A 675 18.13 33.68 11.49
C MET A 675 18.59 35.12 11.64
N ALA A 676 18.29 35.96 10.66
CA ALA A 676 18.61 37.38 10.71
C ALA A 676 17.36 38.19 10.37
N SER A 677 17.07 39.21 11.17
CA SER A 677 16.04 40.19 10.83
C SER A 677 16.56 41.11 9.74
N GLY A 678 15.87 41.18 8.60
CA GLY A 678 16.16 42.15 7.56
C GLY A 678 15.78 43.58 7.97
N ASP A 679 16.25 44.57 7.20
CA ASP A 679 15.91 45.99 7.40
C ASP A 679 14.40 46.28 7.25
N ASP A 680 13.67 45.34 6.65
CA ASP A 680 12.21 45.31 6.49
C ASP A 680 11.46 44.70 7.70
N GLY A 681 12.18 44.24 8.73
CA GLY A 681 11.61 43.59 9.91
C GLY A 681 11.22 42.12 9.69
N GLU A 682 11.45 41.56 8.50
CA GLU A 682 11.17 40.17 8.19
C GLU A 682 12.37 39.27 8.57
N VAL A 683 12.08 38.15 9.25
CA VAL A 683 13.10 37.15 9.60
C VAL A 683 13.48 36.34 8.37
N ARG A 684 14.78 36.27 8.10
CA ARG A 684 15.36 35.51 6.99
C ARG A 684 16.14 34.32 7.52
N PHE A 685 15.93 33.17 6.88
CA PHE A 685 16.47 31.87 7.28
C PHE A 685 17.53 31.38 6.29
N VAL A 686 18.66 30.91 6.81
CA VAL A 686 19.64 30.16 6.03
C VAL A 686 19.55 28.71 6.44
N PHE A 687 19.33 27.82 5.47
CA PHE A 687 19.17 26.38 5.72
C PHE A 687 20.40 25.60 5.25
N ARG A 688 20.73 24.54 5.96
CA ARG A 688 21.64 23.49 5.48
C ARG A 688 20.88 22.20 5.27
N ASN A 689 21.00 21.64 4.08
CA ASN A 689 20.50 20.30 3.81
C ASN A 689 21.46 19.28 4.42
N LEU A 690 20.99 18.47 5.36
CA LEU A 690 21.84 17.54 6.10
C LEU A 690 22.26 16.32 5.28
N ARG A 691 21.58 16.03 4.16
CA ARG A 691 21.92 14.95 3.24
C ARG A 691 23.05 15.34 2.29
N THR A 692 23.04 16.57 1.77
CA THR A 692 24.03 17.05 0.78
C THR A 692 25.12 17.91 1.39
N GLY A 693 24.91 18.43 2.61
CA GLY A 693 25.78 19.40 3.27
C GLY A 693 25.67 20.83 2.72
N GLU A 694 24.88 21.02 1.66
CA GLU A 694 24.71 22.29 0.95
C GLU A 694 23.98 23.32 1.83
N VAL A 695 24.54 24.52 1.91
CA VAL A 695 23.93 25.67 2.58
C VAL A 695 23.26 26.55 1.52
N SER A 696 22.05 27.01 1.78
CA SER A 696 21.34 27.89 0.86
C SER A 696 22.15 29.14 0.54
N ASN A 697 22.36 29.41 -0.75
CA ASN A 697 23.15 30.56 -1.24
C ASN A 697 22.53 31.92 -0.90
N ALA A 698 21.22 31.97 -0.62
CA ALA A 698 20.50 33.18 -0.25
C ALA A 698 19.60 32.92 0.99
N PRO A 699 19.41 33.92 1.86
CA PRO A 699 18.46 33.85 2.98
C PRO A 699 17.00 33.84 2.47
N TRP A 700 16.18 32.96 3.00
CA TRP A 700 14.78 32.77 2.63
C TRP A 700 13.83 33.51 3.58
N ARG A 701 12.77 34.13 3.06
CA ARG A 701 11.67 34.64 3.89
C ARG A 701 10.66 33.51 4.13
N LEU A 702 10.01 33.50 5.29
CA LEU A 702 9.04 32.45 5.63
C LEU A 702 7.92 32.29 4.58
N GLN A 703 7.46 33.40 4.00
CA GLN A 703 6.38 33.45 3.00
C GLN A 703 6.81 32.96 1.60
N ASP A 704 8.10 32.94 1.30
CA ASP A 704 8.64 32.49 0.02
C ASP A 704 8.93 30.98 0.01
N ILE A 705 8.72 30.31 1.16
CA ILE A 705 8.90 28.87 1.30
C ILE A 705 7.58 28.18 1.01
N GLU A 706 7.59 27.27 0.04
CA GLU A 706 6.44 26.48 -0.37
C GLU A 706 5.78 25.74 0.81
N ASP A 707 4.44 25.79 0.82
CA ASP A 707 3.60 25.21 1.86
C ASP A 707 3.76 23.69 1.95
N GLY A 708 3.90 23.17 3.17
CA GLY A 708 4.05 21.74 3.42
C GLY A 708 5.46 21.18 3.24
N THR A 709 6.45 22.02 2.91
CA THR A 709 7.85 21.59 2.81
C THR A 709 8.53 21.50 4.17
N VAL A 710 9.59 20.67 4.26
CA VAL A 710 10.42 20.52 5.48
C VAL A 710 11.09 21.84 5.88
N ARG A 711 11.41 22.71 4.91
CA ARG A 711 11.96 24.06 5.18
C ARG A 711 10.95 24.96 5.87
N GLN A 712 9.67 24.87 5.49
CA GLN A 712 8.62 25.66 6.12
C GLN A 712 8.40 25.19 7.56
N TYR A 713 8.39 23.87 7.77
CA TYR A 713 8.36 23.29 9.11
C TYR A 713 9.55 23.77 9.96
N ALA A 714 10.78 23.62 9.45
CA ALA A 714 12.00 24.02 10.15
C ALA A 714 12.01 25.52 10.52
N ALA A 715 11.58 26.39 9.60
CA ALA A 715 11.51 27.83 9.84
C ALA A 715 10.47 28.20 10.93
N ARG A 716 9.28 27.58 10.88
CA ARG A 716 8.24 27.82 11.90
C ARG A 716 8.66 27.36 13.28
N MET A 717 9.36 26.23 13.36
CA MET A 717 9.79 25.65 14.62
C MET A 717 11.00 26.39 15.21
N ALA A 718 11.95 26.83 14.37
CA ALA A 718 13.06 27.66 14.82
C ALA A 718 12.62 28.98 15.48
N LEU A 719 11.49 29.57 15.07
CA LEU A 719 10.92 30.73 15.73
C LEU A 719 10.34 30.44 17.12
N GLN A 720 9.95 29.19 17.40
CA GLN A 720 9.36 28.76 18.67
C GLN A 720 10.39 28.19 19.64
N ASP A 721 11.45 27.58 19.09
CA ASP A 721 12.49 26.89 19.85
C ASP A 721 13.65 27.82 20.25
N LEU A 722 13.62 29.10 19.87
CA LEU A 722 14.56 30.11 20.36
C LEU A 722 13.85 31.15 21.23
N PRO A 723 14.24 31.34 22.51
CA PRO A 723 15.32 30.65 23.22
C PRO A 723 14.97 29.17 23.54
N LEU A 724 15.99 28.32 23.55
CA LEU A 724 15.85 26.89 23.80
C LEU A 724 15.38 26.62 25.24
N ALA A 725 14.26 25.92 25.37
CA ALA A 725 13.78 25.39 26.64
C ALA A 725 14.44 24.02 26.92
N GLU A 726 15.43 23.96 27.82
CA GLU A 726 16.21 22.75 28.09
C GLU A 726 15.37 21.59 28.62
N GLU A 727 14.28 21.89 29.34
CA GLU A 727 13.33 20.93 29.88
C GLU A 727 12.49 20.21 28.80
N LYS A 728 12.52 20.71 27.56
CA LYS A 728 11.84 20.10 26.40
C LYS A 728 12.75 19.17 25.60
N VAL A 729 13.99 18.99 26.04
CA VAL A 729 15.00 18.18 25.34
C VAL A 729 15.42 17.01 26.21
N ARG A 730 15.37 15.79 25.65
CA ARG A 730 16.03 14.63 26.25
C ARG A 730 17.49 14.64 25.88
N TRP A 731 18.35 14.94 26.85
CA TRP A 731 19.77 15.12 26.63
C TRP A 731 20.56 13.85 26.92
N TRP A 732 21.51 13.56 26.05
CA TRP A 732 22.56 12.58 26.24
C TRP A 732 23.91 13.29 26.09
N GLY A 733 24.42 13.79 27.23
CA GLY A 733 25.52 14.75 27.28
C GLY A 733 25.16 16.04 26.55
N ASN A 734 25.76 16.25 25.37
CA ASN A 734 25.57 17.44 24.52
C ASN A 734 24.83 17.17 23.20
N VAL A 735 24.25 15.98 23.01
CA VAL A 735 23.24 15.75 21.96
C VAL A 735 21.90 15.48 22.61
N GLY A 736 20.81 15.78 21.92
CA GLY A 736 19.48 15.52 22.44
C GLY A 736 18.42 15.42 21.37
N TYR A 737 17.22 15.03 21.76
CA TYR A 737 16.05 15.04 20.89
C TYR A 737 14.86 15.71 21.58
N MET A 738 14.02 16.40 20.80
CA MET A 738 13.01 17.31 21.34
C MET A 738 11.58 16.83 21.09
N ARG A 739 11.26 16.43 19.85
CA ARG A 739 9.88 16.08 19.44
C ARG A 739 9.87 14.74 18.70
N PRO A 740 9.37 13.65 19.31
CA PRO A 740 9.27 12.36 18.64
C PRO A 740 8.04 12.35 17.71
N MET A 741 8.27 12.17 16.41
CA MET A 741 7.20 11.85 15.46
C MET A 741 7.30 10.38 15.05
N ARG A 742 6.22 9.83 14.47
CA ARG A 742 6.14 8.40 14.09
C ARG A 742 7.26 7.94 13.14
N SER A 743 7.74 8.81 12.26
CA SER A 743 8.79 8.50 11.26
C SER A 743 9.95 9.51 11.24
N GLN A 744 9.83 10.62 11.97
CA GLN A 744 10.81 11.71 12.02
C GLN A 744 11.07 12.15 13.47
N VAL A 745 12.16 12.88 13.69
CA VAL A 745 12.54 13.41 15.00
C VAL A 745 13.31 14.72 14.83
N ASP A 746 13.08 15.66 15.75
CA ASP A 746 13.87 16.88 15.84
C ASP A 746 15.01 16.68 16.86
N LEU A 747 16.23 16.95 16.42
CA LEU A 747 17.47 16.68 17.15
C LEU A 747 18.19 17.99 17.49
N ILE A 748 19.00 17.97 18.53
CA ILE A 748 19.84 19.09 18.93
C ILE A 748 21.25 18.62 19.27
N TYR A 749 22.23 19.45 18.92
CA TYR A 749 23.65 19.28 19.23
C TYR A 749 24.20 20.57 19.81
N ARG A 750 24.85 20.51 20.98
CA ARG A 750 25.61 21.61 21.56
C ARG A 750 27.10 21.38 21.31
N ASP A 751 27.74 22.25 20.54
CA ASP A 751 29.15 22.08 20.15
C ASP A 751 30.13 22.45 21.27
N GLU A 752 31.43 22.29 21.01
CA GLU A 752 32.47 22.66 21.98
C GLU A 752 32.53 24.17 22.28
N ASP A 753 31.95 25.03 21.43
CA ASP A 753 31.89 26.47 21.63
C ASP A 753 30.64 26.88 22.44
N GLY A 754 29.76 25.92 22.76
CA GLY A 754 28.51 26.15 23.47
C GLY A 754 27.37 26.58 22.55
N THR A 755 27.53 26.43 21.23
CA THR A 755 26.54 26.79 20.22
C THR A 755 25.55 25.65 20.03
N ASP A 756 24.25 25.98 20.03
CA ASP A 756 23.17 25.03 19.78
C ASP A 756 22.87 24.91 18.29
N HIS A 757 22.95 23.69 17.77
CA HIS A 757 22.60 23.29 16.42
C HIS A 757 21.35 22.42 16.45
N ILE A 758 20.25 22.90 15.88
CA ILE A 758 18.97 22.17 15.83
C ILE A 758 18.75 21.61 14.43
N TYR A 759 18.49 20.31 14.36
CA TYR A 759 18.22 19.55 13.14
C TYR A 759 16.75 19.14 13.11
N TYR A 760 15.98 19.72 12.19
CA TYR A 760 14.55 19.47 12.07
C TYR A 760 14.23 18.35 11.10
N ALA A 761 13.21 17.55 11.43
CA ALA A 761 12.65 16.48 10.62
C ALA A 761 13.69 15.43 10.15
N ALA A 762 14.60 15.03 11.03
CA ALA A 762 15.52 13.93 10.77
C ALA A 762 14.74 12.60 10.72
N ARG A 763 14.94 11.77 9.70
CA ARG A 763 14.20 10.51 9.53
C ARG A 763 14.77 9.43 10.44
N ARG A 764 13.93 8.78 11.25
CA ARG A 764 14.35 7.81 12.28
C ARG A 764 15.10 6.61 11.69
N ASP A 765 14.66 6.12 10.52
CA ASP A 765 15.24 4.99 9.79
C ASP A 765 16.61 5.27 9.17
N GLU A 766 16.99 6.54 9.03
CA GLU A 766 18.27 6.96 8.44
C GLU A 766 19.30 7.45 9.48
N LEU A 767 18.98 7.43 10.78
CA LEU A 767 19.91 7.81 11.85
C LEU A 767 20.96 6.72 12.11
N ALA A 768 22.21 7.14 12.30
CA ALA A 768 23.36 6.27 12.52
C ALA A 768 24.35 6.88 13.53
N GLY A 769 25.23 6.05 14.07
CA GLY A 769 26.23 6.46 15.07
C GLY A 769 25.58 6.99 16.35
N GLU A 770 26.14 8.07 16.90
CA GLU A 770 25.67 8.69 18.15
C GLU A 770 24.20 9.13 18.09
N TRP A 771 23.66 9.45 16.92
CA TRP A 771 22.25 9.84 16.77
C TRP A 771 21.28 8.69 16.92
N ARG A 772 21.71 7.48 16.54
CA ARG A 772 20.95 6.26 16.76
C ARG A 772 21.09 5.81 18.20
N GLU A 773 22.31 5.79 18.73
CA GLU A 773 22.60 5.48 20.14
C GLU A 773 21.81 6.38 21.09
N LEU A 774 21.64 7.68 20.77
CA LEU A 774 20.76 8.60 21.49
C LEU A 774 19.31 8.10 21.61
N LEU A 775 18.72 7.59 20.53
CA LEU A 775 17.34 7.09 20.56
C LEU A 775 17.25 5.73 21.27
N GLU A 776 18.27 4.87 21.13
CA GLU A 776 18.34 3.59 21.84
C GLU A 776 18.42 3.80 23.36
N GLU A 777 19.23 4.76 23.81
CA GLU A 777 19.37 5.13 25.21
C GLU A 777 18.00 5.48 25.82
N TYR A 778 17.14 6.16 25.07
CA TYR A 778 15.80 6.55 25.53
C TYR A 778 14.67 5.57 25.14
N GLY A 779 14.99 4.40 24.56
CA GLY A 779 14.01 3.36 24.24
C GLY A 779 13.08 3.69 23.06
N GLU A 780 13.56 4.46 22.09
CA GLU A 780 12.78 5.07 21.00
C GLU A 780 13.01 4.43 19.62
N ILE A 781 13.70 3.30 19.53
CA ILE A 781 13.97 2.56 18.27
C ILE A 781 12.96 1.44 18.04
#